data_AF-A0A7T5JDE3-F1
#
_entry.id   AF-A0A7T5JDE3-F1
#
_cell.length_a   1.000
_cell.length_b   1.000
_cell.length_c   1.000
_cell.angle_alpha   90.00
_cell.angle_beta   90.00
_cell.angle_gamma   90.00
#
_symmetry.space_group_name_H-M   'P 1'
#
loop_
_entity.id
_entity.type
_entity.pdbx_description
1 polymer ?
#
loop_
_entity_poly.entity_id
_entity_poly.type
_entity_poly.pdbx_seq_one_letter_code
_entity_poly.pdbx_strand_id
1 'polypeptide(L)'
;MVKESVAKKEFAGLISQVTEQNVQEEQVSHRLVFIMALAIPLIGVMYADNQVTEAEKQVIKSALGQFLPPQSYIGKLVKPIFQGIQKHKLYSKKEVFKKFAGQLTDSEKILILGLCCEVASADEDLAEKEDKYIEIVARILGVDAKYRLFFYGTINDKPEDGEAVSEIYTLLDPHHFQALDPAFMNAAEILRTKLGEKEIERNTSSDLKISYDELEKFSKVKGRLAQIASELFDLIKQGADRELISEALKNEAAQVLDKAQSQYFRLAVIGEFSQGKSTLLNALLGSEIQPVRAIPCSGTVTVLRHGEKYRVICRYKNGEEEEVPLEKYKELASISQEAALLNIAEELSKSDIQEIVFEHPDLELCRHQVEIIDSPGLNEHPERTAITHQLLKNTDAVIFMANASRSFTQTEMELLEFLRKQLNDGDSQGPSESLFVAVNFIDLLRREEDREQVKQRANNFLLGSKPIITGKDRVHFISAQAALDAILEGNDNEYLKGFQQFTQSIQVFLTEERGSLVIEKLKNSLTRIIEEAQLGLRQSIQILEGEISLSESERSQIIEQIGAASGREIKLRLLRDDLVNEVLDDVNEAWKEWLDGVEDRIAEKSAEWISEAEGKEKILRDFANQFLNDLSEDLDNWLDKTVKDKLLIPKLKEFDKEIFENLNSIYENLKSIDLVSSSSLSQQFRLSLSHFGVNIQFESNLNPSSINGDGIFGVFKTLGSGGLLGGGVAGGLAFLGVGFLPILLAGMATSAVVGWFFGSDSEKIILQMKQEVYNKGFEKFSNSLEEIGDNIGEGVVKAIDSQYENAIKAIQHSISLLDGILSRQSAIHQETIDSKRAKKAFASDKLSSLSSIESSLNSLPSSSS
;
A
#
# COMPACT_ATOMS: atom_id res chain seq x y z
N MET A 1 28.50 -2.84 -34.76
CA MET A 1 29.88 -2.50 -34.37
C MET A 1 30.69 -1.83 -35.49
N VAL A 2 31.03 -2.45 -36.64
CA VAL A 2 31.88 -1.80 -37.66
C VAL A 2 31.22 -0.56 -38.33
N LYS A 3 29.94 -0.63 -38.71
CA LYS A 3 29.20 0.52 -39.28
C LYS A 3 29.03 1.70 -38.30
N GLU A 4 28.91 1.39 -37.02
CA GLU A 4 28.67 2.36 -35.95
C GLU A 4 29.96 3.12 -35.57
N SER A 5 31.10 2.42 -35.57
CA SER A 5 32.42 3.03 -35.39
C SER A 5 32.81 3.94 -36.57
N VAL A 6 32.49 3.56 -37.81
CA VAL A 6 32.74 4.39 -39.00
C VAL A 6 31.90 5.68 -38.98
N ALA A 7 30.63 5.60 -38.56
CA ALA A 7 29.76 6.77 -38.44
C ALA A 7 30.23 7.72 -37.32
N LYS A 8 30.61 7.20 -36.13
CA LYS A 8 31.13 8.03 -35.03
C LYS A 8 32.41 8.78 -35.41
N LYS A 9 33.30 8.14 -36.17
CA LYS A 9 34.52 8.79 -36.68
C LYS A 9 34.23 9.92 -37.66
N GLU A 10 33.28 9.72 -38.56
CA GLU A 10 32.85 10.77 -39.50
C GLU A 10 32.21 11.96 -38.76
N PHE A 11 31.33 11.69 -37.79
CA PHE A 11 30.69 12.74 -36.98
C PHE A 11 31.68 13.47 -36.07
N ALA A 12 32.65 12.77 -35.46
CA ALA A 12 33.73 13.39 -34.69
C ALA A 12 34.53 14.39 -35.53
N GLY A 13 34.86 14.01 -36.78
CA GLY A 13 35.53 14.89 -37.73
C GLY A 13 34.70 16.09 -38.14
N LEU A 14 33.40 15.90 -38.43
CA LEU A 14 32.49 16.98 -38.78
C LEU A 14 32.29 17.95 -37.61
N ILE A 15 32.02 17.45 -36.40
CA ILE A 15 31.83 18.27 -35.21
C ILE A 15 33.11 19.04 -34.89
N SER A 16 34.29 18.41 -34.99
CA SER A 16 35.57 19.09 -34.77
C SER A 16 35.82 20.24 -35.75
N GLN A 17 35.39 20.08 -37.00
CA GLN A 17 35.46 21.15 -38.01
C GLN A 17 34.49 22.29 -37.70
N VAL A 18 33.30 21.99 -37.14
CA VAL A 18 32.34 23.03 -36.75
C VAL A 18 32.83 23.77 -35.51
N THR A 19 33.28 23.07 -34.48
CA THR A 19 33.59 23.67 -33.18
C THR A 19 35.01 24.23 -33.08
N GLU A 20 35.88 23.94 -34.05
CA GLU A 20 37.33 24.21 -34.00
C GLU A 20 38.00 23.60 -32.75
N GLN A 21 37.39 22.55 -32.19
CA GLN A 21 37.88 21.80 -31.04
C GLN A 21 38.07 20.33 -31.43
N ASN A 22 39.07 19.68 -30.85
CA ASN A 22 39.35 18.27 -31.14
C ASN A 22 38.35 17.36 -30.39
N VAL A 23 37.32 16.90 -31.09
CA VAL A 23 36.30 15.97 -30.58
C VAL A 23 36.72 14.54 -30.91
N GLN A 24 36.91 13.72 -29.87
CA GLN A 24 37.26 12.30 -30.00
C GLN A 24 36.03 11.44 -30.34
N GLU A 25 36.24 10.26 -30.92
CA GLU A 25 35.16 9.33 -31.30
C GLU A 25 34.30 8.92 -30.10
N GLU A 26 34.89 8.76 -28.90
CA GLU A 26 34.16 8.39 -27.68
C GLU A 26 33.23 9.51 -27.17
N GLN A 27 33.45 10.75 -27.61
CA GLN A 27 32.69 11.92 -27.18
C GLN A 27 31.45 12.18 -28.05
N VAL A 28 31.27 11.45 -29.14
CA VAL A 28 30.11 11.56 -30.04
C VAL A 28 28.95 10.72 -29.49
N SER A 29 28.08 11.38 -28.72
CA SER A 29 26.81 10.81 -28.25
C SER A 29 25.66 11.08 -29.22
N HIS A 30 24.59 10.27 -29.16
CA HIS A 30 23.35 10.50 -29.92
C HIS A 30 22.77 11.89 -29.64
N ARG A 31 22.83 12.34 -28.37
CA ARG A 31 22.43 13.69 -27.97
C ARG A 31 23.24 14.78 -28.67
N LEU A 32 24.56 14.61 -28.81
CA LEU A 32 25.38 15.59 -29.52
C LEU A 32 25.05 15.62 -31.03
N VAL A 33 24.74 14.47 -31.63
CA VAL A 33 24.26 14.37 -33.02
C VAL A 33 22.91 15.08 -33.19
N PHE A 34 21.97 14.88 -32.27
CA PHE A 34 20.68 15.60 -32.26
C PHE A 34 20.86 17.11 -32.09
N ILE A 35 21.71 17.56 -31.15
CA ILE A 35 21.98 19.00 -30.95
C ILE A 35 22.56 19.63 -32.22
N MET A 36 23.44 18.92 -32.94
CA MET A 36 23.94 19.38 -34.25
C MET A 36 22.83 19.43 -35.31
N ALA A 37 21.94 18.43 -35.33
CA ALA A 37 20.79 18.41 -36.22
C ALA A 37 19.75 19.48 -35.88
N LEU A 38 19.64 19.93 -34.63
CA LEU A 38 18.73 20.98 -34.18
C LEU A 38 19.34 22.38 -34.38
N ALA A 39 20.61 22.59 -34.02
CA ALA A 39 21.23 23.90 -34.07
C ALA A 39 21.39 24.45 -35.50
N ILE A 40 21.65 23.58 -36.49
CA ILE A 40 21.79 24.00 -37.90
C ILE A 40 20.51 24.64 -38.46
N PRO A 41 19.32 24.00 -38.37
CA PRO A 41 18.09 24.60 -38.86
C PRO A 41 17.63 25.78 -38.00
N LEU A 42 17.75 25.76 -36.66
CA LEU A 42 17.37 26.91 -35.82
C LEU A 42 18.16 28.19 -36.16
N ILE A 43 19.48 28.07 -36.33
CA ILE A 43 20.32 29.20 -36.77
C ILE A 43 19.98 29.61 -38.21
N GLY A 44 19.56 28.66 -39.05
CA GLY A 44 19.15 28.95 -40.41
C GLY A 44 17.85 29.73 -40.51
N VAL A 45 16.86 29.44 -39.65
CA VAL A 45 15.62 30.23 -39.52
C VAL A 45 15.98 31.68 -39.18
N MET A 46 16.79 31.87 -38.14
CA MET A 46 17.25 33.18 -37.66
C MET A 46 18.02 34.02 -38.71
N TYR A 47 18.60 33.39 -39.74
CA TYR A 47 19.32 34.09 -40.82
C TYR A 47 18.62 34.01 -42.17
N ALA A 48 17.39 33.48 -42.23
CA ALA A 48 16.67 33.28 -43.49
C ALA A 48 16.27 34.62 -44.13
N ASP A 49 15.92 35.61 -43.31
CA ASP A 49 15.43 36.92 -43.73
C ASP A 49 16.51 38.03 -43.68
N ASN A 50 17.61 37.77 -42.95
CA ASN A 50 18.71 38.68 -42.60
C ASN A 50 18.38 39.73 -41.51
N GLN A 51 17.32 39.55 -40.73
CA GLN A 51 17.00 40.38 -39.56
C GLN A 51 16.90 39.49 -38.31
N VAL A 52 17.99 39.42 -37.54
CA VAL A 52 17.97 38.65 -36.29
C VAL A 52 17.31 39.47 -35.19
N THR A 53 16.16 39.05 -34.68
CA THR A 53 15.50 39.73 -33.55
C THR A 53 16.00 39.24 -32.20
N GLU A 54 15.71 39.99 -31.13
CA GLU A 54 16.02 39.53 -29.76
C GLU A 54 15.04 38.44 -29.28
N ALA A 55 13.81 38.38 -29.81
CA ALA A 55 12.85 37.34 -29.44
C ALA A 55 13.28 35.97 -30.01
N GLU A 56 13.68 35.91 -31.28
CA GLU A 56 14.22 34.68 -31.88
C GLU A 56 15.43 34.15 -31.12
N LYS A 57 16.36 35.05 -30.72
CA LYS A 57 17.53 34.66 -29.91
C LYS A 57 17.13 34.07 -28.57
N GLN A 58 16.09 34.60 -27.93
CA GLN A 58 15.58 34.08 -26.65
C GLN A 58 14.92 32.70 -26.83
N VAL A 59 14.09 32.53 -27.86
CA VAL A 59 13.43 31.26 -28.16
C VAL A 59 14.45 30.18 -28.55
N ILE A 60 15.45 30.50 -29.38
CA ILE A 60 16.54 29.57 -29.71
C ILE A 60 17.34 29.18 -28.46
N LYS A 61 17.63 30.14 -27.58
CA LYS A 61 18.35 29.86 -26.33
C LYS A 61 17.53 28.95 -25.41
N SER A 62 16.21 29.12 -25.37
CA SER A 62 15.29 28.22 -24.64
C SER A 62 15.24 26.83 -25.28
N ALA A 63 14.99 26.76 -26.59
CA ALA A 63 14.83 25.54 -27.36
C ALA A 63 16.10 24.67 -27.40
N LEU A 64 17.29 25.28 -27.41
CA LEU A 64 18.56 24.56 -27.27
C LEU A 64 18.88 24.29 -25.79
N GLY A 65 18.58 25.24 -24.90
CA GLY A 65 18.87 25.18 -23.46
C GLY A 65 18.26 23.97 -22.77
N GLN A 66 17.04 23.59 -23.15
CA GLN A 66 16.37 22.41 -22.58
C GLN A 66 17.15 21.10 -22.82
N PHE A 67 17.95 20.99 -23.88
CA PHE A 67 18.72 19.78 -24.20
C PHE A 67 20.16 19.79 -23.65
N LEU A 68 20.53 20.80 -22.86
CA LEU A 68 21.91 21.05 -22.41
C LEU A 68 22.07 20.86 -20.88
N PRO A 69 22.71 19.77 -20.42
CA PRO A 69 22.94 19.58 -19.00
C PRO A 69 23.99 20.59 -18.47
N PRO A 70 23.72 21.27 -17.33
CA PRO A 70 24.68 22.18 -16.69
C PRO A 70 25.99 21.47 -16.39
N GLN A 71 27.13 22.15 -16.62
CA GLN A 71 28.49 21.65 -16.36
C GLN A 71 28.98 20.44 -17.22
N SER A 72 28.21 19.99 -18.21
CA SER A 72 28.60 18.89 -19.12
C SER A 72 29.61 19.32 -20.21
N TYR A 73 30.34 18.34 -20.78
CA TYR A 73 31.20 18.54 -21.96
C TYR A 73 30.41 19.14 -23.14
N ILE A 74 29.19 18.67 -23.36
CA ILE A 74 28.27 19.17 -24.40
C ILE A 74 27.93 20.65 -24.14
N GLY A 75 27.68 21.04 -22.89
CA GLY A 75 27.45 22.43 -22.50
C GLY A 75 28.60 23.37 -22.84
N LYS A 76 29.86 22.89 -22.77
CA LYS A 76 31.06 23.66 -23.16
C LYS A 76 31.19 23.82 -24.69
N LEU A 77 30.59 22.93 -25.47
CA LEU A 77 30.61 22.95 -26.94
C LEU A 77 29.53 23.86 -27.56
N VAL A 78 28.51 24.28 -26.82
CA VAL A 78 27.37 25.06 -27.35
C VAL A 78 27.81 26.37 -28.02
N LYS A 79 28.64 27.15 -27.35
CA LYS A 79 29.14 28.43 -27.87
C LYS A 79 30.03 28.22 -29.12
N PRO A 80 30.99 27.27 -29.12
CA PRO A 80 31.70 26.86 -30.33
C PRO A 80 30.81 26.37 -31.48
N ILE A 81 29.79 25.54 -31.20
CA ILE A 81 28.84 25.04 -32.21
C ILE A 81 28.11 26.20 -32.89
N PHE A 82 27.57 27.13 -32.10
CA PHE A 82 26.83 28.28 -32.64
C PHE A 82 27.73 29.18 -33.50
N GLN A 83 28.94 29.49 -33.01
CA GLN A 83 29.93 30.29 -33.74
C GLN A 83 30.39 29.59 -35.03
N GLY A 84 30.58 28.28 -34.98
CA GLY A 84 30.97 27.44 -36.11
C GLY A 84 29.93 27.38 -37.21
N ILE A 85 28.66 27.12 -36.83
CA ILE A 85 27.53 27.08 -37.77
C ILE A 85 27.39 28.42 -38.48
N GLN A 86 27.54 29.54 -37.75
CA GLN A 86 27.50 30.89 -38.32
C GLN A 86 28.70 31.18 -39.22
N LYS A 87 29.93 30.94 -38.74
CA LYS A 87 31.19 31.21 -39.46
C LYS A 87 31.27 30.45 -40.80
N HIS A 88 30.83 29.19 -40.80
CA HIS A 88 30.88 28.33 -41.99
C HIS A 88 29.58 28.28 -42.78
N LYS A 89 28.57 29.08 -42.37
CA LYS A 89 27.21 29.14 -42.94
C LYS A 89 26.62 27.75 -43.17
N LEU A 90 26.69 26.86 -42.18
CA LEU A 90 26.31 25.45 -42.36
C LEU A 90 24.83 25.25 -42.67
N TYR A 91 23.98 26.18 -42.25
CA TYR A 91 22.55 26.25 -42.62
C TYR A 91 22.32 26.41 -44.14
N SER A 92 23.31 26.90 -44.90
CA SER A 92 23.23 26.96 -46.37
C SER A 92 23.73 25.67 -47.06
N LYS A 93 24.33 24.73 -46.31
CA LYS A 93 24.94 23.50 -46.82
C LYS A 93 24.07 22.28 -46.52
N LYS A 94 23.09 22.02 -47.39
CA LYS A 94 22.08 20.95 -47.24
C LYS A 94 22.68 19.56 -46.97
N GLU A 95 23.80 19.23 -47.59
CA GLU A 95 24.47 17.94 -47.41
C GLU A 95 24.99 17.70 -45.99
N VAL A 96 25.38 18.75 -45.26
CA VAL A 96 25.87 18.63 -43.88
C VAL A 96 24.70 18.36 -42.94
N PHE A 97 23.60 19.09 -43.08
CA PHE A 97 22.40 18.89 -42.28
C PHE A 97 21.79 17.50 -42.52
N LYS A 98 21.72 17.06 -43.79
CA LYS A 98 21.21 15.74 -44.17
C LYS A 98 21.96 14.59 -43.51
N LYS A 99 23.27 14.72 -43.31
CA LYS A 99 24.08 13.70 -42.62
C LYS A 99 23.69 13.53 -41.16
N PHE A 100 23.44 14.61 -40.43
CA PHE A 100 22.99 14.55 -39.04
C PHE A 100 21.52 14.09 -38.94
N ALA A 101 20.65 14.62 -39.80
CA ALA A 101 19.23 14.26 -39.85
C ALA A 101 18.99 12.76 -40.17
N GLY A 102 19.86 12.15 -40.97
CA GLY A 102 19.73 10.74 -41.37
C GLY A 102 19.92 9.71 -40.24
N GLN A 103 20.35 10.13 -39.05
CA GLN A 103 20.48 9.27 -37.87
C GLN A 103 19.31 9.39 -36.89
N LEU A 104 18.35 10.27 -37.18
CA LEU A 104 17.22 10.58 -36.29
C LEU A 104 15.98 9.77 -36.63
N THR A 105 15.17 9.48 -35.62
CA THR A 105 13.83 8.89 -35.77
C THR A 105 12.83 9.89 -36.35
N ASP A 106 11.68 9.40 -36.81
CA ASP A 106 10.63 10.28 -37.35
C ASP A 106 10.04 11.20 -36.27
N SER A 107 9.94 10.73 -35.03
CA SER A 107 9.60 11.55 -33.86
C SER A 107 10.63 12.66 -33.59
N GLU A 108 11.93 12.35 -33.64
CA GLU A 108 12.99 13.36 -33.47
C GLU A 108 13.00 14.41 -34.59
N LYS A 109 12.68 14.00 -35.82
CA LYS A 109 12.56 14.92 -36.96
C LYS A 109 11.35 15.84 -36.85
N ILE A 110 10.20 15.32 -36.40
CA ILE A 110 9.00 16.13 -36.14
C ILE A 110 9.25 17.11 -35.00
N LEU A 111 9.95 16.69 -33.95
CA LEU A 111 10.36 17.56 -32.84
C LEU A 111 11.23 18.72 -33.32
N ILE A 112 12.23 18.45 -34.17
CA ILE A 112 13.06 19.52 -34.79
C ILE A 112 12.20 20.47 -35.63
N LEU A 113 11.27 19.94 -36.44
CA LEU A 113 10.39 20.75 -37.27
C LEU A 113 9.51 21.68 -36.43
N GLY A 114 8.90 21.15 -35.36
CA GLY A 114 8.05 21.93 -34.45
C GLY A 114 8.83 23.04 -33.73
N LEU A 115 10.04 22.75 -33.24
CA LEU A 115 10.91 23.76 -32.63
C LEU A 115 11.37 24.84 -33.62
N CYS A 116 11.57 24.49 -34.90
CA CYS A 116 11.87 25.48 -35.94
C CYS A 116 10.68 26.42 -36.20
N CYS A 117 9.46 25.89 -36.20
CA CYS A 117 8.24 26.69 -36.34
C CYS A 117 8.00 27.60 -35.13
N GLU A 118 8.34 27.13 -33.93
CA GLU A 118 8.28 27.94 -32.71
C GLU A 118 9.24 29.14 -32.77
N VAL A 119 10.46 28.95 -33.29
CA VAL A 119 11.40 30.06 -33.50
C VAL A 119 10.88 31.06 -34.54
N ALA A 120 10.37 30.58 -35.68
CA ALA A 120 9.85 31.46 -36.73
C ALA A 120 8.54 32.19 -36.37
N SER A 121 7.86 31.76 -35.29
CA SER A 121 6.65 32.42 -34.78
C SER A 121 6.93 33.31 -33.56
N ALA A 122 8.20 33.53 -33.20
CA ALA A 122 8.58 34.27 -32.00
C ALA A 122 8.20 35.77 -32.04
N ASP A 123 8.18 36.39 -33.21
CA ASP A 123 7.92 37.83 -33.40
C ASP A 123 6.50 38.17 -33.89
N GLU A 124 5.54 37.23 -33.80
CA GLU A 124 4.14 37.34 -34.24
C GLU A 124 3.92 37.58 -35.76
N ASP A 125 4.93 37.98 -36.53
CA ASP A 125 4.94 38.11 -37.99
C ASP A 125 5.85 37.04 -38.63
N LEU A 126 5.28 35.96 -39.18
CA LEU A 126 6.04 34.92 -39.89
C LEU A 126 6.59 35.46 -41.21
N ALA A 127 7.92 35.63 -41.33
CA ALA A 127 8.52 36.12 -42.56
C ALA A 127 8.45 35.06 -43.67
N GLU A 128 8.07 35.46 -44.91
CA GLU A 128 7.97 34.55 -46.07
C GLU A 128 9.28 33.78 -46.36
N LYS A 129 10.43 34.35 -45.97
CA LYS A 129 11.74 33.72 -46.13
C LYS A 129 12.02 32.65 -45.07
N GLU A 130 11.51 32.81 -43.85
CA GLU A 130 11.61 31.81 -42.77
C GLU A 130 10.72 30.61 -43.07
N ASP A 131 9.47 30.81 -43.50
CA ASP A 131 8.58 29.70 -43.90
C ASP A 131 9.18 28.90 -45.06
N LYS A 132 9.73 29.57 -46.09
CA LYS A 132 10.44 28.92 -47.19
C LYS A 132 11.66 28.13 -46.71
N TYR A 133 12.37 28.62 -45.69
CA TYR A 133 13.49 27.91 -45.11
C TYR A 133 13.02 26.68 -44.33
N ILE A 134 11.96 26.78 -43.51
CA ILE A 134 11.37 25.65 -42.78
C ILE A 134 10.84 24.58 -43.75
N GLU A 135 10.25 24.98 -44.86
CA GLU A 135 9.82 24.06 -45.92
C GLU A 135 11.01 23.29 -46.53
N ILE A 136 12.17 23.94 -46.68
CA ILE A 136 13.41 23.27 -47.09
C ILE A 136 13.91 22.31 -45.99
N VAL A 137 13.80 22.70 -44.72
CA VAL A 137 14.17 21.86 -43.56
C VAL A 137 13.32 20.59 -43.51
N ALA A 138 11.98 20.71 -43.63
CA ALA A 138 11.06 19.57 -43.66
C ALA A 138 11.42 18.56 -44.76
N ARG A 139 11.72 19.05 -45.97
CA ARG A 139 12.16 18.21 -47.10
C ARG A 139 13.49 17.49 -46.82
N ILE A 140 14.42 18.13 -46.10
CA ILE A 140 15.71 17.50 -45.75
C ILE A 140 15.53 16.46 -44.64
N LEU A 141 14.64 16.72 -43.68
CA LEU A 141 14.27 15.77 -42.62
C LEU A 141 13.50 14.55 -43.18
N GLY A 142 12.86 14.68 -44.34
CA GLY A 142 12.02 13.64 -44.93
C GLY A 142 10.61 13.60 -44.31
N VAL A 143 10.18 14.72 -43.77
CA VAL A 143 8.87 14.91 -43.12
C VAL A 143 7.96 15.70 -44.07
N ASP A 144 6.64 15.41 -44.05
CA ASP A 144 5.71 16.15 -44.90
C ASP A 144 5.73 17.64 -44.54
N ALA A 145 6.02 18.48 -45.54
CA ALA A 145 6.09 19.92 -45.39
C ALA A 145 4.75 20.52 -44.92
N LYS A 146 3.61 19.82 -45.12
CA LYS A 146 2.31 20.26 -44.61
C LYS A 146 2.26 20.34 -43.08
N TYR A 147 3.07 19.55 -42.36
CA TYR A 147 3.02 19.52 -40.90
C TYR A 147 3.43 20.84 -40.24
N ARG A 148 4.24 21.66 -40.91
CA ARG A 148 4.64 22.99 -40.40
C ARG A 148 3.43 23.90 -40.13
N LEU A 149 2.36 23.75 -40.93
CA LEU A 149 1.15 24.58 -40.82
C LEU A 149 0.42 24.36 -39.50
N PHE A 150 0.56 23.19 -38.86
CA PHE A 150 -0.08 22.92 -37.57
C PHE A 150 0.66 23.54 -36.38
N PHE A 151 1.93 23.91 -36.56
CA PHE A 151 2.75 24.56 -35.55
C PHE A 151 2.71 26.10 -35.63
N TYR A 152 2.14 26.69 -36.69
CA TYR A 152 1.92 28.13 -36.78
C TYR A 152 0.65 28.56 -36.02
N GLY A 153 0.74 29.64 -35.25
CA GLY A 153 -0.28 30.07 -34.30
C GLY A 153 -1.38 30.95 -34.89
N THR A 154 -2.55 30.37 -35.19
CA THR A 154 -3.86 30.78 -34.65
C THR A 154 -4.87 29.68 -34.94
N ILE A 155 -5.71 29.35 -33.96
CA ILE A 155 -6.71 28.25 -34.00
C ILE A 155 -7.63 28.33 -35.22
N ASN A 156 -7.79 29.51 -35.81
CA ASN A 156 -8.75 29.80 -36.88
C ASN A 156 -8.24 29.54 -38.31
N ASP A 157 -6.95 29.25 -38.51
CA ASP A 157 -6.37 28.95 -39.84
C ASP A 157 -5.72 27.55 -39.91
N LYS A 158 -5.91 26.71 -38.88
CA LYS A 158 -5.40 25.33 -38.90
C LYS A 158 -6.16 24.51 -39.95
N PRO A 159 -5.47 23.75 -40.83
CA PRO A 159 -6.14 22.85 -41.77
C PRO A 159 -7.04 21.86 -41.02
N GLU A 160 -8.29 21.68 -41.45
CA GLU A 160 -9.19 20.63 -40.96
C GLU A 160 -8.79 19.26 -41.52
N ASP A 161 -7.53 18.84 -41.29
CA ASP A 161 -7.01 17.53 -41.66
C ASP A 161 -6.72 16.72 -40.39
N GLY A 162 -7.78 16.11 -39.85
CA GLY A 162 -7.73 15.37 -38.58
C GLY A 162 -6.78 14.16 -38.60
N GLU A 163 -6.51 13.59 -39.78
CA GLU A 163 -5.58 12.48 -39.96
C GLU A 163 -4.13 12.96 -39.76
N ALA A 164 -3.77 14.10 -40.36
CA ALA A 164 -2.45 14.71 -40.18
C ALA A 164 -2.22 15.20 -38.74
N VAL A 165 -3.24 15.72 -38.06
CA VAL A 165 -3.14 16.12 -36.64
C VAL A 165 -2.91 14.89 -35.75
N SER A 166 -3.65 13.81 -35.98
CA SER A 166 -3.48 12.55 -35.25
C SER A 166 -2.08 11.95 -35.45
N GLU A 167 -1.57 12.00 -36.68
CA GLU A 167 -0.23 11.52 -37.00
C GLU A 167 0.86 12.35 -36.30
N ILE A 168 0.77 13.68 -36.33
CA ILE A 168 1.70 14.57 -35.60
C ILE A 168 1.60 14.32 -34.08
N TYR A 169 0.38 14.17 -33.56
CA TYR A 169 0.14 13.94 -32.13
C TYR A 169 0.70 12.60 -31.66
N THR A 170 0.68 11.59 -32.53
CA THR A 170 1.30 10.28 -32.30
C THR A 170 2.82 10.40 -32.39
N LEU A 171 3.37 11.06 -33.41
CA LEU A 171 4.82 11.20 -33.57
C LEU A 171 5.46 12.04 -32.46
N LEU A 172 4.73 13.02 -31.91
CA LEU A 172 5.13 13.81 -30.74
C LEU A 172 4.79 13.15 -29.40
N ASP A 173 4.35 11.89 -29.39
CA ASP A 173 4.10 11.22 -28.12
C ASP A 173 5.40 11.17 -27.27
N PRO A 174 5.40 11.67 -26.01
CA PRO A 174 6.55 11.64 -25.12
C PRO A 174 7.20 10.24 -24.99
N HIS A 175 6.42 9.16 -25.14
CA HIS A 175 6.93 7.79 -25.09
C HIS A 175 7.99 7.51 -26.17
N HIS A 176 7.90 8.14 -27.35
CA HIS A 176 8.91 7.99 -28.40
C HIS A 176 10.28 8.57 -28.04
N PHE A 177 10.36 9.38 -26.99
CA PHE A 177 11.58 10.07 -26.54
C PHE A 177 12.16 9.52 -25.23
N GLN A 178 11.51 8.51 -24.63
CA GLN A 178 11.85 7.97 -23.30
C GLN A 178 13.29 7.44 -23.21
N ALA A 179 13.83 6.89 -24.31
CA ALA A 179 15.19 6.34 -24.38
C ALA A 179 16.30 7.42 -24.54
N LEU A 180 15.94 8.70 -24.74
CA LEU A 180 16.88 9.77 -25.09
C LEU A 180 17.26 10.65 -23.90
N ASP A 181 16.28 11.34 -23.31
CA ASP A 181 16.39 12.18 -22.10
C ASP A 181 15.01 12.82 -21.75
N PRO A 182 14.72 13.12 -20.46
CA PRO A 182 13.54 13.88 -20.06
C PRO A 182 13.34 15.23 -20.78
N ALA A 183 14.41 15.89 -21.21
CA ALA A 183 14.33 17.11 -22.00
C ALA A 183 13.54 16.94 -23.31
N PHE A 184 13.63 15.78 -23.95
CA PHE A 184 12.92 15.49 -25.20
C PHE A 184 11.45 15.21 -24.98
N MET A 185 11.11 14.55 -23.86
CA MET A 185 9.72 14.32 -23.45
C MET A 185 9.01 15.65 -23.18
N ASN A 186 9.64 16.52 -22.39
CA ASN A 186 9.10 17.85 -22.09
C ASN A 186 8.92 18.71 -23.36
N ALA A 187 9.92 18.71 -24.25
CA ALA A 187 9.82 19.45 -25.51
C ALA A 187 8.68 18.93 -26.42
N ALA A 188 8.45 17.61 -26.43
CA ALA A 188 7.36 17.00 -27.19
C ALA A 188 5.97 17.32 -26.59
N GLU A 189 5.85 17.31 -25.27
CA GLU A 189 4.63 17.67 -24.53
C GLU A 189 4.24 19.15 -24.73
N ILE A 190 5.22 20.06 -24.67
CA ILE A 190 5.01 21.49 -24.96
C ILE A 190 4.49 21.71 -26.39
N LEU A 191 4.97 20.92 -27.36
CA LEU A 191 4.45 21.00 -28.73
C LEU A 191 3.05 20.38 -28.85
N ARG A 192 2.75 19.28 -28.13
CA ARG A 192 1.40 18.68 -28.12
C ARG A 192 0.35 19.62 -27.55
N THR A 193 0.63 20.29 -26.44
CA THR A 193 -0.30 21.24 -25.81
C THR A 193 -0.64 22.40 -26.75
N LYS A 194 0.32 22.86 -27.57
CA LYS A 194 0.10 23.89 -28.60
C LYS A 194 -0.75 23.42 -29.80
N LEU A 195 -0.89 22.11 -30.02
CA LEU A 195 -1.76 21.57 -31.08
C LEU A 195 -3.25 21.70 -30.72
N GLY A 196 -3.59 21.85 -29.44
CA GLY A 196 -4.94 22.09 -28.91
C GLY A 196 -5.65 20.79 -28.55
N GLU A 197 -6.14 20.69 -27.32
CA GLU A 197 -7.00 19.60 -26.84
C GLU A 197 -8.37 19.70 -27.54
N LYS A 198 -8.54 18.98 -28.64
CA LYS A 198 -9.85 18.38 -28.90
C LYS A 198 -9.80 17.00 -28.26
N GLU A 199 -10.62 16.81 -27.23
CA GLU A 199 -11.11 15.49 -26.84
C GLU A 199 -11.42 14.74 -28.13
N ILE A 200 -10.56 13.79 -28.48
CA ILE A 200 -10.95 12.74 -29.38
C ILE A 200 -11.98 11.98 -28.55
N GLU A 201 -13.26 12.31 -28.74
CA GLU A 201 -14.36 11.40 -28.47
C GLU A 201 -14.04 10.12 -29.24
N ARG A 202 -13.26 9.25 -28.59
CA ARG A 202 -13.14 7.86 -28.98
C ARG A 202 -14.54 7.32 -28.77
N ASN A 203 -15.30 7.25 -29.87
CA ASN A 203 -16.40 6.30 -30.02
C ASN A 203 -15.81 4.88 -29.94
N THR A 204 -15.24 4.52 -28.80
CA THR A 204 -14.96 3.14 -28.41
C THR A 204 -16.26 2.62 -27.82
N SER A 205 -16.84 1.63 -28.48
CA SER A 205 -17.85 0.74 -27.92
C SER A 205 -17.60 0.49 -26.42
N SER A 206 -18.64 0.69 -25.60
CA SER A 206 -18.65 0.53 -24.14
C SER A 206 -18.18 -0.84 -23.62
N ASP A 207 -18.02 -1.83 -24.50
CA ASP A 207 -17.75 -3.22 -24.15
C ASP A 207 -16.26 -3.54 -23.95
N LEU A 208 -15.34 -2.58 -24.11
CA LEU A 208 -13.87 -2.81 -24.12
C LEU A 208 -13.11 -2.22 -22.93
N LYS A 209 -13.76 -1.49 -22.02
CA LYS A 209 -13.15 -1.07 -20.74
C LYS A 209 -13.33 -2.17 -19.68
N ILE A 210 -12.38 -2.32 -18.77
CA ILE A 210 -12.56 -3.17 -17.58
C ILE A 210 -13.70 -2.56 -16.76
N SER A 211 -14.78 -3.32 -16.59
CA SER A 211 -15.92 -2.90 -15.77
C SER A 211 -15.72 -3.34 -14.32
N TYR A 212 -15.97 -2.41 -13.38
CA TYR A 212 -15.93 -2.64 -11.94
C TYR A 212 -17.34 -2.61 -11.31
N ASP A 213 -18.34 -3.13 -12.02
CA ASP A 213 -19.76 -3.06 -11.64
C ASP A 213 -20.06 -3.58 -10.23
N GLU A 214 -19.42 -4.66 -9.79
CA GLU A 214 -19.66 -5.22 -8.45
C GLU A 214 -19.12 -4.30 -7.35
N LEU A 215 -17.93 -3.72 -7.56
CA LEU A 215 -17.38 -2.72 -6.64
C LEU A 215 -18.20 -1.41 -6.66
N GLU A 216 -18.76 -1.02 -7.81
CA GLU A 216 -19.65 0.14 -7.90
C GLU A 216 -20.95 -0.10 -7.12
N LYS A 217 -21.58 -1.28 -7.27
CA LYS A 217 -22.75 -1.68 -6.47
C LYS A 217 -22.42 -1.69 -4.98
N PHE A 218 -21.28 -2.26 -4.60
CA PHE A 218 -20.82 -2.29 -3.21
C PHE A 218 -20.59 -0.88 -2.65
N SER A 219 -19.93 -0.01 -3.40
CA SER A 219 -19.71 1.40 -3.03
C SER A 219 -21.05 2.13 -2.83
N LYS A 220 -22.09 1.82 -3.60
CA LYS A 220 -23.45 2.36 -3.38
C LYS A 220 -24.05 1.88 -2.06
N VAL A 221 -23.91 0.59 -1.71
CA VAL A 221 -24.39 0.06 -0.41
C VAL A 221 -23.65 0.74 0.75
N LYS A 222 -22.33 0.86 0.64
CA LYS A 222 -21.51 1.53 1.65
C LYS A 222 -21.81 3.03 1.76
N GLY A 223 -22.03 3.71 0.65
CA GLY A 223 -22.48 5.11 0.63
C GLY A 223 -23.82 5.29 1.37
N ARG A 224 -24.76 4.35 1.20
CA ARG A 224 -26.01 4.34 1.99
C ARG A 224 -25.77 4.11 3.47
N LEU A 225 -24.86 3.20 3.85
CA LEU A 225 -24.49 2.99 5.26
C LEU A 225 -23.85 4.23 5.86
N ALA A 226 -22.94 4.89 5.15
CA ALA A 226 -22.33 6.15 5.59
C ALA A 226 -23.37 7.27 5.73
N GLN A 227 -24.34 7.33 4.81
CA GLN A 227 -25.48 8.26 4.93
C GLN A 227 -26.32 7.95 6.19
N ILE A 228 -26.68 6.69 6.42
CA ILE A 228 -27.40 6.26 7.62
C ILE A 228 -26.61 6.62 8.89
N ALA A 229 -25.31 6.37 8.90
CA ALA A 229 -24.43 6.74 10.02
C ALA A 229 -24.43 8.26 10.26
N SER A 230 -24.43 9.06 9.18
CA SER A 230 -24.48 10.52 9.27
C SER A 230 -25.81 11.01 9.81
N GLU A 231 -26.93 10.48 9.30
CA GLU A 231 -28.27 10.80 9.78
C GLU A 231 -28.44 10.43 11.26
N LEU A 232 -27.93 9.26 11.65
CA LEU A 232 -27.92 8.81 13.04
C LEU A 232 -27.08 9.73 13.93
N PHE A 233 -25.87 10.08 13.50
CA PHE A 233 -25.00 11.01 14.22
C PHE A 233 -25.66 12.38 14.41
N ASP A 234 -26.28 12.94 13.36
CA ASP A 234 -26.97 14.22 13.44
C ASP A 234 -28.15 14.18 14.41
N LEU A 235 -28.92 13.09 14.46
CA LEU A 235 -30.00 12.92 15.44
C LEU A 235 -29.46 12.82 16.86
N ILE A 236 -28.40 12.03 17.07
CA ILE A 236 -27.76 11.86 18.38
C ILE A 236 -27.18 13.18 18.86
N LYS A 237 -26.51 13.93 17.98
CA LYS A 237 -25.98 15.26 18.25
C LYS A 237 -27.08 16.22 18.67
N GLN A 238 -28.19 16.29 17.93
CA GLN A 238 -29.32 17.15 18.30
C GLN A 238 -29.96 16.74 19.64
N GLY A 239 -29.96 15.45 19.97
CA GLY A 239 -30.42 14.93 21.26
C GLY A 239 -29.47 15.31 22.40
N ALA A 240 -28.16 15.20 22.19
CA ALA A 240 -27.13 15.56 23.15
C ALA A 240 -27.10 17.07 23.42
N ASP A 241 -27.20 17.91 22.38
CA ASP A 241 -27.26 19.38 22.48
C ASP A 241 -28.47 19.88 23.29
N ARG A 242 -29.51 19.05 23.45
CA ARG A 242 -30.71 19.32 24.27
C ARG A 242 -30.71 18.59 25.61
N GLU A 243 -29.59 17.95 25.96
CA GLU A 243 -29.41 17.15 27.19
C GLU A 243 -30.42 15.99 27.28
N LEU A 244 -30.82 15.41 26.14
CA LEU A 244 -31.73 14.26 26.08
C LEU A 244 -31.01 12.92 25.86
N ILE A 245 -29.75 12.99 25.39
CA ILE A 245 -28.86 11.86 25.12
C ILE A 245 -27.49 12.18 25.75
N SER A 246 -26.69 11.16 26.11
CA SER A 246 -25.35 11.35 26.67
C SER A 246 -24.35 11.85 25.63
N GLU A 247 -23.39 12.68 26.04
CA GLU A 247 -22.25 13.09 25.20
C GLU A 247 -21.34 11.90 24.83
N ALA A 248 -21.28 10.86 25.68
CA ALA A 248 -20.55 9.62 25.37
C ALA A 248 -21.07 8.95 24.09
N LEU A 249 -22.40 8.79 23.97
CA LEU A 249 -23.02 8.16 22.79
C LEU A 249 -22.80 9.00 21.52
N LYS A 250 -22.74 10.33 21.64
CA LYS A 250 -22.40 11.23 20.53
C LYS A 250 -20.97 11.02 20.04
N ASN A 251 -20.01 10.92 20.95
CA ASN A 251 -18.62 10.66 20.58
C ASN A 251 -18.46 9.28 19.92
N GLU A 252 -19.19 8.30 20.41
CA GLU A 252 -19.19 6.95 19.85
C GLU A 252 -19.81 6.90 18.45
N ALA A 253 -20.95 7.58 18.25
CA ALA A 253 -21.55 7.75 16.94
C ALA A 253 -20.62 8.46 15.96
N ALA A 254 -19.83 9.44 16.42
CA ALA A 254 -18.80 10.09 15.60
C ALA A 254 -17.72 9.10 15.15
N GLN A 255 -17.25 8.22 16.03
CA GLN A 255 -16.25 7.19 15.68
C GLN A 255 -16.79 6.19 14.66
N VAL A 256 -18.06 5.77 14.79
CA VAL A 256 -18.68 4.86 13.82
C VAL A 256 -18.91 5.55 12.47
N LEU A 257 -19.29 6.83 12.48
CA LEU A 257 -19.39 7.65 11.27
C LEU A 257 -18.04 7.75 10.54
N ASP A 258 -16.97 8.06 11.27
CA ASP A 258 -15.62 8.16 10.72
C ASP A 258 -15.19 6.83 10.08
N LYS A 259 -15.41 5.70 10.77
CA LYS A 259 -15.15 4.36 10.20
C LYS A 259 -15.97 4.06 8.95
N ALA A 260 -17.25 4.43 8.94
CA ALA A 260 -18.12 4.21 7.79
C ALA A 260 -17.68 5.03 6.55
N GLN A 261 -17.07 6.20 6.77
CA GLN A 261 -16.60 7.10 5.70
C GLN A 261 -15.17 6.79 5.22
N SER A 262 -14.27 6.37 6.11
CA SER A 262 -12.82 6.32 5.85
C SER A 262 -12.27 4.94 5.47
N GLN A 263 -13.08 3.88 5.51
CA GLN A 263 -12.57 2.54 5.24
C GLN A 263 -12.26 2.36 3.74
N TYR A 264 -11.14 1.74 3.38
CA TYR A 264 -10.81 1.35 1.99
C TYR A 264 -10.46 -0.14 1.99
N PHE A 265 -10.70 -0.82 0.87
CA PHE A 265 -10.09 -2.12 0.65
C PHE A 265 -8.63 -1.94 0.29
N ARG A 266 -7.73 -2.63 0.98
CA ARG A 266 -6.29 -2.57 0.72
C ARG A 266 -5.83 -3.80 -0.04
N LEU A 267 -5.35 -3.59 -1.25
CA LEU A 267 -4.87 -4.62 -2.17
C LEU A 267 -3.35 -4.49 -2.36
N ALA A 268 -2.58 -5.43 -1.83
CA ALA A 268 -1.12 -5.40 -1.98
C ALA A 268 -0.66 -6.18 -3.22
N VAL A 269 0.27 -5.62 -3.99
CA VAL A 269 0.92 -6.32 -5.12
C VAL A 269 2.35 -6.69 -4.73
N ILE A 270 2.64 -7.99 -4.76
CA ILE A 270 3.86 -8.61 -4.26
C ILE A 270 4.47 -9.52 -5.33
N GLY A 271 5.79 -9.53 -5.47
CA GLY A 271 6.50 -10.46 -6.36
C GLY A 271 7.94 -10.03 -6.60
N GLU A 272 8.72 -10.89 -7.24
CA GLU A 272 10.14 -10.62 -7.53
C GLU A 272 10.32 -9.45 -8.51
N PHE A 273 11.55 -8.95 -8.63
CA PHE A 273 11.89 -7.92 -9.64
C PHE A 273 11.63 -8.45 -11.06
N SER A 274 11.17 -7.56 -11.95
CA SER A 274 10.86 -7.89 -13.35
C SER A 274 9.76 -8.93 -13.58
N GLN A 275 8.88 -9.19 -12.60
CA GLN A 275 7.70 -10.05 -12.82
C GLN A 275 6.50 -9.33 -13.45
N GLY A 276 6.67 -8.06 -13.81
CA GLY A 276 5.62 -7.24 -14.43
C GLY A 276 4.65 -6.62 -13.44
N LYS A 277 5.06 -6.37 -12.18
CA LYS A 277 4.23 -5.70 -11.16
C LYS A 277 3.74 -4.32 -11.62
N SER A 278 4.65 -3.44 -12.07
CA SER A 278 4.27 -2.11 -12.56
C SER A 278 3.37 -2.19 -13.79
N THR A 279 3.61 -3.15 -14.69
CA THR A 279 2.73 -3.40 -15.84
C THR A 279 1.34 -3.87 -15.42
N LEU A 280 1.26 -4.77 -14.41
CA LEU A 280 0.00 -5.19 -13.81
C LEU A 280 -0.75 -4.00 -13.20
N LEU A 281 -0.06 -3.16 -12.42
CA LEU A 281 -0.64 -1.96 -11.84
C LEU A 281 -1.20 -1.06 -12.93
N ASN A 282 -0.43 -0.77 -13.97
CA ASN A 282 -0.90 0.06 -15.10
C ASN A 282 -2.12 -0.57 -15.80
N ALA A 283 -2.15 -1.90 -15.97
CA ALA A 283 -3.30 -2.61 -16.54
C ALA A 283 -4.54 -2.54 -15.63
N LEU A 284 -4.37 -2.68 -14.31
CA LEU A 284 -5.46 -2.53 -13.32
C LEU A 284 -5.99 -1.09 -13.26
N LEU A 285 -5.14 -0.11 -13.50
CA LEU A 285 -5.48 1.31 -13.49
C LEU A 285 -6.01 1.81 -14.84
N GLY A 286 -5.90 1.00 -15.90
CA GLY A 286 -6.30 1.36 -17.26
C GLY A 286 -5.47 2.48 -17.89
N SER A 287 -4.30 2.80 -17.32
CA SER A 287 -3.43 3.90 -17.72
C SER A 287 -1.98 3.68 -17.25
N GLU A 288 -1.00 4.22 -17.98
CA GLU A 288 0.42 4.14 -17.63
C GLU A 288 0.82 5.19 -16.59
N ILE A 289 0.28 5.10 -15.37
CA ILE A 289 0.52 6.08 -14.30
C ILE A 289 1.84 5.79 -13.56
N GLN A 290 2.20 4.52 -13.36
CA GLN A 290 3.46 4.19 -12.73
C GLN A 290 4.60 4.19 -13.76
N PRO A 291 5.70 4.93 -13.50
CA PRO A 291 6.90 4.80 -14.32
C PRO A 291 7.44 3.38 -14.14
N VAL A 292 7.50 2.60 -15.23
CA VAL A 292 8.19 1.31 -15.29
C VAL A 292 9.68 1.57 -15.10
N ARG A 293 10.14 1.68 -13.84
CA ARG A 293 11.55 1.93 -13.52
C ARG A 293 12.29 0.62 -13.35
N ALA A 294 13.43 0.52 -14.03
CA ALA A 294 14.39 -0.57 -13.90
C ALA A 294 15.29 -0.46 -12.65
N ILE A 295 15.05 0.51 -11.76
CA ILE A 295 15.89 0.77 -10.58
C ILE A 295 14.97 0.79 -9.33
N PRO A 296 15.29 0.03 -8.28
CA PRO A 296 14.51 -0.04 -7.04
C PRO A 296 14.37 1.34 -6.39
N CYS A 297 13.14 1.73 -6.11
CA CYS A 297 12.82 2.95 -5.36
C CYS A 297 12.21 2.57 -4.00
N SER A 298 12.67 3.29 -2.97
CA SER A 298 12.15 3.44 -1.61
C SER A 298 12.08 2.21 -0.72
N GLY A 299 12.64 2.29 0.47
CA GLY A 299 12.32 1.39 1.58
C GLY A 299 11.03 1.80 2.31
N THR A 300 10.13 2.53 1.65
CA THR A 300 8.89 3.08 2.23
C THR A 300 7.70 2.60 1.43
N VAL A 301 6.62 2.21 2.11
CA VAL A 301 5.39 1.70 1.49
C VAL A 301 4.72 2.80 0.68
N THR A 302 4.38 2.50 -0.57
CA THR A 302 3.65 3.42 -1.45
C THR A 302 2.21 2.95 -1.61
N VAL A 303 1.25 3.86 -1.41
CA VAL A 303 -0.18 3.59 -1.51
C VAL A 303 -0.76 4.41 -2.65
N LEU A 304 -1.37 3.77 -3.64
CA LEU A 304 -2.12 4.41 -4.72
C LEU A 304 -3.59 4.51 -4.31
N ARG A 305 -4.13 5.73 -4.36
CA ARG A 305 -5.50 6.04 -3.97
C ARG A 305 -6.15 6.98 -4.98
N HIS A 306 -7.46 6.88 -5.17
CA HIS A 306 -8.18 7.86 -5.96
C HIS A 306 -8.19 9.24 -5.27
N GLY A 307 -7.97 10.31 -6.04
CA GLY A 307 -8.14 11.68 -5.56
C GLY A 307 -8.50 12.64 -6.69
N GLU A 308 -9.13 13.76 -6.37
CA GLU A 308 -9.61 14.73 -7.38
C GLU A 308 -8.49 15.39 -8.19
N LYS A 309 -7.27 15.38 -7.66
CA LYS A 309 -6.07 15.97 -8.26
C LYS A 309 -4.88 15.06 -8.03
N TYR A 310 -3.87 15.24 -8.86
CA TYR A 310 -2.57 14.60 -8.66
C TYR A 310 -1.89 15.16 -7.41
N ARG A 311 -1.71 14.34 -6.36
CA ARG A 311 -1.05 14.73 -5.10
C ARG A 311 -0.16 13.62 -4.57
N VAL A 312 0.91 14.01 -3.88
CA VAL A 312 1.77 13.11 -3.10
C VAL A 312 1.67 13.53 -1.63
N ILE A 313 1.25 12.61 -0.77
CA ILE A 313 1.06 12.87 0.66
C ILE A 313 1.98 11.94 1.44
N CYS A 314 2.86 12.50 2.26
CA CYS A 314 3.66 11.74 3.22
C CYS A 314 2.90 11.62 4.54
N ARG A 315 2.67 10.39 5.00
CA ARG A 315 2.09 10.09 6.31
C ARG A 315 3.18 9.63 7.26
N TYR A 316 3.31 10.31 8.40
CA TYR A 316 4.33 10.04 9.41
C TYR A 316 3.81 9.10 10.50
N LYS A 317 4.73 8.41 11.20
CA LYS A 317 4.40 7.47 12.29
C LYS A 317 3.68 8.12 13.48
N ASN A 318 3.81 9.44 13.64
CA ASN A 318 3.11 10.24 14.64
C ASN A 318 1.65 10.60 14.25
N GLY A 319 1.22 10.22 13.04
CA GLY A 319 -0.11 10.51 12.49
C GLY A 319 -0.24 11.82 11.72
N GLU A 320 0.84 12.61 11.56
CA GLU A 320 0.83 13.82 10.73
C GLU A 320 0.86 13.49 9.23
N GLU A 321 0.23 14.34 8.42
CA GLU A 321 0.22 14.24 6.96
C GLU A 321 0.76 15.54 6.35
N GLU A 322 1.67 15.43 5.38
CA GLU A 322 2.22 16.55 4.62
C GLU A 322 2.06 16.31 3.11
N GLU A 323 1.51 17.30 2.38
CA GLU A 323 1.53 17.28 0.91
C GLU A 323 2.90 17.73 0.41
N VAL A 324 3.49 16.91 -0.46
CA VAL A 324 4.88 17.07 -0.92
C VAL A 324 4.94 17.27 -2.44
N PRO A 325 5.76 18.21 -2.96
CA PRO A 325 5.99 18.36 -4.40
C PRO A 325 6.61 17.11 -5.04
N LEU A 326 6.26 16.84 -6.31
CA LEU A 326 6.72 15.65 -7.04
C LEU A 326 8.26 15.57 -7.19
N GLU A 327 8.96 16.71 -7.24
CA GLU A 327 10.43 16.69 -7.29
C GLU A 327 11.03 16.14 -6.00
N LYS A 328 10.42 16.48 -4.85
CA LYS A 328 10.83 15.99 -3.53
C LYS A 328 10.46 14.52 -3.32
N TYR A 329 9.39 14.03 -3.96
CA TYR A 329 9.07 12.60 -3.96
C TYR A 329 10.22 11.76 -4.50
N LYS A 330 10.89 12.18 -5.60
CA LYS A 330 12.04 11.44 -6.13
C LYS A 330 13.19 11.36 -5.13
N GLU A 331 13.35 12.36 -4.27
CA GLU A 331 14.37 12.36 -3.21
C GLU A 331 13.94 11.50 -2.02
N LEU A 332 12.69 11.62 -1.56
CA LEU A 332 12.13 10.86 -0.43
C LEU A 332 11.93 9.37 -0.75
N ALA A 333 11.65 9.05 -2.01
CA ALA A 333 11.47 7.69 -2.50
C ALA A 333 12.75 7.08 -3.10
N SER A 334 13.87 7.80 -3.13
CA SER A 334 15.16 7.22 -3.56
C SER A 334 16.02 6.93 -2.34
N ILE A 335 16.45 5.68 -2.18
CA ILE A 335 17.53 5.34 -1.27
C ILE A 335 18.84 5.81 -1.93
N SER A 336 19.77 6.39 -1.15
CA SER A 336 21.08 6.78 -1.69
C SER A 336 21.84 5.56 -2.21
N GLN A 337 22.64 5.74 -3.27
CA GLN A 337 23.35 4.65 -3.94
C GLN A 337 24.36 3.94 -3.00
N GLU A 338 24.84 4.64 -1.97
CA GLU A 338 25.73 4.12 -0.92
C GLU A 338 24.95 3.36 0.18
N ALA A 339 23.74 3.82 0.55
CA ALA A 339 22.88 3.15 1.52
C ALA A 339 22.29 1.82 1.00
N ALA A 340 22.06 1.71 -0.32
CA ALA A 340 21.64 0.47 -0.97
C ALA A 340 22.66 -0.68 -0.84
N LEU A 341 23.91 -0.38 -0.48
CA LEU A 341 25.02 -1.34 -0.45
C LEU A 341 25.45 -1.78 0.96
N LEU A 342 25.04 -1.10 2.04
CA LEU A 342 25.72 -1.23 3.35
C LEU A 342 24.85 -1.52 4.58
N ASN A 343 23.53 -1.27 4.57
CA ASN A 343 22.50 -1.80 5.49
C ASN A 343 21.30 -0.84 5.49
N ILE A 344 20.18 -1.28 4.91
CA ILE A 344 18.99 -0.44 4.69
C ILE A 344 18.08 -0.46 5.94
N ALA A 345 18.12 -1.52 6.76
CA ALA A 345 17.28 -1.64 7.97
C ALA A 345 17.48 -0.47 8.96
N GLU A 346 18.73 -0.05 9.13
CA GLU A 346 19.16 0.94 10.12
C GLU A 346 18.78 2.37 9.73
N GLU A 347 18.61 2.65 8.44
CA GLU A 347 18.13 3.95 7.93
C GLU A 347 16.60 4.01 7.90
N LEU A 348 15.93 2.87 7.67
CA LEU A 348 14.46 2.77 7.66
C LEU A 348 13.84 2.74 9.06
N SER A 349 14.54 2.18 10.05
CA SER A 349 14.14 2.31 11.46
C SER A 349 14.24 3.77 11.94
N LYS A 350 15.15 4.56 11.35
CA LYS A 350 15.33 6.00 11.62
C LYS A 350 14.39 6.91 10.82
N SER A 351 13.68 6.41 9.82
CA SER A 351 12.71 7.20 9.07
C SER A 351 11.41 7.34 9.87
N ASP A 352 10.95 8.57 10.04
CA ASP A 352 9.67 8.89 10.68
C ASP A 352 8.47 8.68 9.73
N ILE A 353 8.72 8.36 8.45
CA ILE A 353 7.67 8.18 7.44
C ILE A 353 7.09 6.77 7.55
N GLN A 354 5.76 6.69 7.68
CA GLN A 354 5.00 5.44 7.72
C GLN A 354 4.66 4.96 6.30
N GLU A 355 4.04 5.82 5.49
CA GLU A 355 3.66 5.51 4.10
C GLU A 355 3.60 6.77 3.23
N ILE A 356 3.73 6.60 1.91
CA ILE A 356 3.58 7.66 0.92
C ILE A 356 2.32 7.36 0.11
N VAL A 357 1.33 8.26 0.15
CA VAL A 357 0.07 8.14 -0.57
C VAL A 357 0.14 8.96 -1.86
N PHE A 358 -0.10 8.29 -2.98
CA PHE A 358 -0.29 8.88 -4.30
C PHE A 358 -1.76 8.97 -4.62
N GLU A 359 -2.23 10.18 -4.82
CA GLU A 359 -3.57 10.42 -5.31
C GLU A 359 -3.59 10.71 -6.80
N HIS A 360 -4.49 10.05 -7.53
CA HIS A 360 -4.67 10.29 -8.95
C HIS A 360 -6.15 10.14 -9.37
N PRO A 361 -6.67 11.04 -10.24
CA PRO A 361 -8.09 11.07 -10.62
C PRO A 361 -8.53 9.92 -11.53
N ASP A 362 -7.62 9.41 -12.36
CA ASP A 362 -7.93 8.38 -13.37
C ASP A 362 -7.67 6.93 -12.92
N LEU A 363 -7.58 6.68 -11.61
CA LEU A 363 -7.42 5.32 -11.09
C LEU A 363 -8.78 4.62 -11.00
N GLU A 364 -9.18 3.93 -12.08
CA GLU A 364 -10.54 3.38 -12.21
C GLU A 364 -10.90 2.38 -11.09
N LEU A 365 -10.02 1.43 -10.76
CA LEU A 365 -10.23 0.53 -9.61
C LEU A 365 -10.35 1.30 -8.28
N CYS A 366 -9.50 2.31 -8.08
CA CYS A 366 -9.44 3.06 -6.83
C CYS A 366 -10.65 3.99 -6.62
N ARG A 367 -11.35 4.38 -7.69
CA ARG A 367 -12.63 5.14 -7.61
C ARG A 367 -13.67 4.40 -6.77
N HIS A 368 -13.56 3.08 -6.67
CA HIS A 368 -14.48 2.25 -5.92
C HIS A 368 -13.96 1.88 -4.52
N GLN A 369 -13.23 2.80 -3.87
CA GLN A 369 -12.73 2.67 -2.50
C GLN A 369 -11.73 1.52 -2.31
N VAL A 370 -10.87 1.31 -3.30
CA VAL A 370 -9.73 0.39 -3.25
C VAL A 370 -8.43 1.19 -3.21
N GLU A 371 -7.59 0.93 -2.22
CA GLU A 371 -6.20 1.38 -2.16
C GLU A 371 -5.29 0.27 -2.66
N ILE A 372 -4.39 0.58 -3.59
CA ILE A 372 -3.39 -0.39 -4.06
C ILE A 372 -2.07 -0.10 -3.37
N ILE A 373 -1.54 -1.09 -2.69
CA ILE A 373 -0.27 -0.98 -2.00
C ILE A 373 0.81 -1.57 -2.91
N ASP A 374 1.73 -0.71 -3.33
CA ASP A 374 2.90 -1.11 -4.09
C ASP A 374 4.04 -1.43 -3.13
N SER A 375 4.48 -2.70 -3.15
CA SER A 375 5.57 -3.17 -2.30
C SER A 375 6.92 -2.93 -3.01
N PRO A 376 7.85 -2.15 -2.43
CA PRO A 376 9.17 -2.02 -3.00
C PRO A 376 9.89 -3.37 -3.03
N GLY A 377 10.59 -3.63 -4.14
CA GLY A 377 11.16 -4.94 -4.52
C GLY A 377 11.66 -5.79 -3.35
N LEU A 378 10.95 -6.89 -3.11
CA LEU A 378 11.15 -7.85 -2.01
C LEU A 378 12.42 -8.72 -2.13
N ASN A 379 13.24 -8.50 -3.15
CA ASN A 379 14.38 -9.36 -3.47
C ASN A 379 15.77 -8.75 -3.19
N GLU A 380 15.86 -7.50 -2.72
CA GLU A 380 17.17 -6.84 -2.64
C GLU A 380 17.80 -6.86 -1.25
N HIS A 381 17.03 -7.05 -0.15
CA HIS A 381 17.66 -7.18 1.16
C HIS A 381 16.83 -8.01 2.17
N PRO A 382 17.48 -8.94 2.91
CA PRO A 382 16.94 -9.73 4.05
C PRO A 382 16.14 -8.95 5.09
N GLU A 383 16.52 -7.69 5.23
CA GLU A 383 16.12 -6.82 6.32
C GLU A 383 14.76 -6.14 6.08
N ARG A 384 14.15 -6.33 4.89
CA ARG A 384 12.88 -5.71 4.51
C ARG A 384 11.64 -6.47 5.00
N THR A 385 11.82 -7.59 5.71
CA THR A 385 10.75 -8.44 6.27
C THR A 385 9.81 -7.65 7.21
N ALA A 386 10.34 -6.74 8.04
CA ALA A 386 9.53 -5.91 8.94
C ALA A 386 8.56 -4.95 8.22
N ILE A 387 8.97 -4.42 7.05
CA ILE A 387 8.13 -3.55 6.22
C ILE A 387 7.02 -4.37 5.57
N THR A 388 7.34 -5.58 5.09
CA THR A 388 6.33 -6.52 4.58
C THR A 388 5.32 -6.89 5.66
N HIS A 389 5.75 -7.11 6.92
CA HIS A 389 4.85 -7.37 8.03
C HIS A 389 3.91 -6.19 8.33
N GLN A 390 4.44 -4.96 8.38
CA GLN A 390 3.61 -3.77 8.58
C GLN A 390 2.63 -3.55 7.42
N LEU A 391 3.04 -3.86 6.19
CA LEU A 391 2.23 -3.77 4.99
C LEU A 391 1.07 -4.77 5.01
N LEU A 392 1.33 -6.02 5.40
CA LEU A 392 0.33 -7.09 5.39
C LEU A 392 -0.71 -6.97 6.51
N LYS A 393 -0.39 -6.32 7.64
CA LYS A 393 -1.28 -6.23 8.83
C LYS A 393 -2.65 -5.60 8.53
N ASN A 394 -2.72 -4.68 7.56
CA ASN A 394 -3.93 -3.96 7.20
C ASN A 394 -4.33 -4.20 5.73
N THR A 395 -3.92 -5.33 5.14
CA THR A 395 -4.20 -5.69 3.75
C THR A 395 -5.36 -6.69 3.68
N ASP A 396 -6.37 -6.41 2.85
CA ASP A 396 -7.52 -7.31 2.67
C ASP A 396 -7.24 -8.44 1.69
N ALA A 397 -6.39 -8.18 0.69
CA ALA A 397 -6.00 -9.12 -0.36
C ALA A 397 -4.55 -8.90 -0.84
N VAL A 398 -3.85 -9.98 -1.16
CA VAL A 398 -2.51 -9.94 -1.77
C VAL A 398 -2.56 -10.55 -3.16
N ILE A 399 -1.98 -9.87 -4.14
CA ILE A 399 -1.68 -10.41 -5.47
C ILE A 399 -0.20 -10.74 -5.53
N PHE A 400 0.11 -12.04 -5.60
CA PHE A 400 1.43 -12.55 -5.86
C PHE A 400 1.69 -12.70 -7.36
N MET A 401 2.73 -12.06 -7.85
CA MET A 401 3.17 -12.10 -9.25
C MET A 401 4.22 -13.18 -9.48
N ALA A 402 3.89 -14.16 -10.32
CA ALA A 402 4.78 -15.23 -10.75
C ALA A 402 5.05 -15.18 -12.26
N ASN A 403 6.19 -15.70 -12.70
CA ASN A 403 6.53 -15.77 -14.14
C ASN A 403 6.00 -17.05 -14.80
N ALA A 404 5.26 -17.01 -15.92
CA ALA A 404 4.85 -18.22 -16.65
C ALA A 404 6.02 -19.03 -17.23
N SER A 405 7.10 -18.35 -17.65
CA SER A 405 8.27 -19.00 -18.25
C SER A 405 9.25 -19.57 -17.21
N ARG A 406 9.15 -19.13 -15.95
CA ARG A 406 10.03 -19.52 -14.85
C ARG A 406 9.24 -19.65 -13.53
N SER A 407 8.09 -20.30 -13.59
CA SER A 407 7.13 -20.28 -12.47
C SER A 407 7.64 -21.02 -11.25
N PHE A 408 7.50 -20.38 -10.09
CA PHE A 408 7.80 -20.93 -8.77
C PHE A 408 9.29 -21.26 -8.67
N THR A 409 10.13 -20.24 -8.81
CA THR A 409 11.54 -20.36 -8.39
C THR A 409 11.62 -20.66 -6.90
N GLN A 410 12.75 -21.16 -6.40
CA GLN A 410 12.91 -21.45 -4.97
C GLN A 410 12.60 -20.21 -4.10
N THR A 411 13.03 -19.03 -4.53
CA THR A 411 12.78 -17.77 -3.83
C THR A 411 11.32 -17.33 -3.91
N GLU A 412 10.63 -17.55 -5.04
CA GLU A 412 9.18 -17.35 -5.14
C GLU A 412 8.40 -18.31 -4.21
N MET A 413 8.84 -19.57 -4.09
CA MET A 413 8.22 -20.54 -3.18
C MET A 413 8.40 -20.14 -1.71
N GLU A 414 9.60 -19.74 -1.32
CA GLU A 414 9.91 -19.25 0.03
C GLU A 414 9.05 -18.02 0.38
N LEU A 415 8.90 -17.09 -0.57
CA LEU A 415 8.06 -15.91 -0.39
C LEU A 415 6.56 -16.26 -0.32
N LEU A 416 6.06 -17.18 -1.16
CA LEU A 416 4.67 -17.64 -1.10
C LEU A 416 4.35 -18.33 0.22
N GLU A 417 5.25 -19.16 0.73
CA GLU A 417 5.11 -19.80 2.04
C GLU A 417 5.12 -18.77 3.18
N PHE A 418 6.00 -17.76 3.09
CA PHE A 418 5.98 -16.64 4.01
C PHE A 418 4.64 -15.90 3.98
N LEU A 419 4.14 -15.53 2.80
CA LEU A 419 2.86 -14.82 2.65
C LEU A 419 1.67 -15.66 3.12
N ARG A 420 1.66 -16.96 2.80
CA ARG A 420 0.64 -17.90 3.28
C ARG A 420 0.55 -17.87 4.79
N LYS A 421 1.69 -18.03 5.47
CA LYS A 421 1.76 -17.95 6.93
C LYS A 421 1.27 -16.60 7.43
N GLN A 422 1.73 -15.49 6.84
CA GLN A 422 1.35 -14.16 7.33
C GLN A 422 -0.14 -13.83 7.14
N LEU A 423 -0.75 -14.24 6.03
CA LEU A 423 -2.14 -13.93 5.71
C LEU A 423 -3.16 -14.81 6.46
N ASN A 424 -2.72 -15.93 7.02
CA ASN A 424 -3.55 -16.84 7.80
C ASN A 424 -3.39 -16.66 9.31
N ASP A 425 -3.06 -15.44 9.74
CA ASP A 425 -2.72 -15.17 11.13
C ASP A 425 -1.72 -16.23 11.65
N GLY A 426 -0.64 -16.49 10.90
CA GLY A 426 0.44 -17.42 11.24
C GLY A 426 0.12 -18.92 11.29
N ASP A 427 -1.10 -19.37 10.94
CA ASP A 427 -1.38 -20.81 10.80
C ASP A 427 -0.47 -21.43 9.72
N SER A 428 0.40 -22.34 10.17
CA SER A 428 1.42 -22.98 9.33
C SER A 428 0.87 -24.16 8.51
N GLN A 429 -0.35 -24.61 8.81
CA GLN A 429 -0.96 -25.80 8.22
C GLN A 429 -2.07 -25.45 7.22
N GLY A 430 -2.78 -24.33 7.41
CA GLY A 430 -3.88 -23.89 6.56
C GLY A 430 -3.47 -23.18 5.25
N PRO A 431 -4.22 -23.36 4.15
CA PRO A 431 -4.09 -22.55 2.92
C PRO A 431 -4.66 -21.14 3.08
N SER A 432 -4.13 -20.14 2.36
CA SER A 432 -4.57 -18.74 2.45
C SER A 432 -5.81 -18.44 1.60
N GLU A 433 -6.81 -17.79 2.19
CA GLU A 433 -8.04 -17.35 1.49
C GLU A 433 -7.87 -16.01 0.77
N SER A 434 -6.89 -15.20 1.19
CA SER A 434 -6.68 -13.81 0.74
C SER A 434 -5.52 -13.62 -0.23
N LEU A 435 -4.91 -14.73 -0.66
CA LEU A 435 -3.78 -14.74 -1.57
C LEU A 435 -4.25 -15.12 -2.98
N PHE A 436 -4.07 -14.20 -3.91
CA PHE A 436 -4.24 -14.39 -5.34
C PHE A 436 -2.88 -14.60 -5.98
N VAL A 437 -2.79 -15.52 -6.94
CA VAL A 437 -1.58 -15.76 -7.73
C VAL A 437 -1.85 -15.41 -9.18
N ALA A 438 -1.15 -14.39 -9.68
CA ALA A 438 -1.15 -13.99 -11.07
C ALA A 438 0.13 -14.49 -11.76
N VAL A 439 0.00 -15.55 -12.55
CA VAL A 439 1.06 -16.12 -13.38
C VAL A 439 1.12 -15.33 -14.69
N ASN A 440 2.03 -14.37 -14.75
CA ASN A 440 2.17 -13.38 -15.82
C ASN A 440 3.03 -13.90 -16.99
N PHE A 441 3.04 -13.21 -18.13
CA PHE A 441 3.80 -13.55 -19.35
C PHE A 441 3.36 -14.83 -20.06
N ILE A 442 2.08 -15.21 -19.94
CA ILE A 442 1.55 -16.40 -20.62
C ILE A 442 1.63 -16.30 -22.15
N ASP A 443 1.64 -15.08 -22.70
CA ASP A 443 1.80 -14.77 -24.12
C ASP A 443 3.14 -15.22 -24.69
N LEU A 444 4.19 -15.29 -23.86
CA LEU A 444 5.52 -15.75 -24.29
C LEU A 444 5.56 -17.26 -24.57
N LEU A 445 4.57 -18.02 -24.06
CA LEU A 445 4.42 -19.44 -24.35
C LEU A 445 3.71 -19.61 -25.70
N ARG A 446 4.47 -20.09 -26.70
CA ARG A 446 4.02 -20.17 -28.09
C ARG A 446 3.06 -21.33 -28.38
N ARG A 447 3.16 -22.44 -27.65
CA ARG A 447 2.34 -23.64 -27.87
C ARG A 447 1.29 -23.76 -26.78
N GLU A 448 0.08 -24.14 -27.16
CA GLU A 448 -1.00 -24.37 -26.20
C GLU A 448 -0.67 -25.50 -25.22
N GLU A 449 0.06 -26.53 -25.67
CA GLU A 449 0.55 -27.60 -24.80
C GLU A 449 1.46 -27.07 -23.68
N ASP A 450 2.32 -26.09 -23.97
CA ASP A 450 3.22 -25.49 -22.98
C ASP A 450 2.42 -24.67 -21.96
N ARG A 451 1.38 -23.94 -22.43
CA ARG A 451 0.45 -23.19 -21.56
C ARG A 451 -0.30 -24.13 -20.61
N GLU A 452 -0.83 -25.24 -21.11
CA GLU A 452 -1.54 -26.22 -20.29
C GLU A 452 -0.63 -26.91 -19.27
N GLN A 453 0.62 -27.21 -19.64
CA GLN A 453 1.60 -27.76 -18.69
C GLN A 453 1.93 -26.79 -17.56
N VAL A 454 2.10 -25.50 -17.86
CA VAL A 454 2.32 -24.46 -16.84
C VAL A 454 1.10 -24.32 -15.94
N LYS A 455 -0.12 -24.32 -16.49
CA LYS A 455 -1.36 -24.29 -15.71
C LYS A 455 -1.47 -25.47 -14.75
N GLN A 456 -1.23 -26.69 -15.24
CA GLN A 456 -1.25 -27.89 -14.41
C GLN A 456 -0.18 -27.85 -13.31
N ARG A 457 1.05 -27.44 -13.64
CA ARG A 457 2.13 -27.31 -12.66
C ARG A 457 1.78 -26.30 -11.56
N ALA A 458 1.29 -25.13 -11.93
CA ALA A 458 0.88 -24.09 -10.99
C ALA A 458 -0.26 -24.56 -10.08
N ASN A 459 -1.31 -25.15 -10.66
CA ASN A 459 -2.44 -25.67 -9.88
C ASN A 459 -2.02 -26.81 -8.95
N ASN A 460 -1.17 -27.73 -9.40
CA ASN A 460 -0.67 -28.81 -8.54
C ASN A 460 0.17 -28.28 -7.38
N PHE A 461 0.94 -27.21 -7.60
CA PHE A 461 1.76 -26.60 -6.55
C PHE A 461 0.90 -25.81 -5.55
N LEU A 462 -0.04 -25.01 -6.04
CA LEU A 462 -0.82 -24.08 -5.22
C LEU A 462 -2.05 -24.72 -4.57
N LEU A 463 -2.68 -25.69 -5.23
CA LEU A 463 -3.97 -26.29 -4.86
C LEU A 463 -3.87 -27.83 -4.66
N GLY A 464 -2.66 -28.39 -4.65
CA GLY A 464 -2.43 -29.83 -4.57
C GLY A 464 -2.65 -30.42 -3.17
N SER A 465 -1.91 -31.48 -2.85
CA SER A 465 -2.03 -32.21 -1.58
C SER A 465 -1.64 -31.39 -0.34
N LYS A 466 -0.83 -30.35 -0.52
CA LYS A 466 -0.51 -29.33 0.49
C LYS A 466 -0.84 -27.96 -0.12
N PRO A 467 -2.11 -27.53 -0.07
CA PRO A 467 -2.52 -26.30 -0.71
C PRO A 467 -1.90 -25.09 -0.02
N ILE A 468 -1.39 -24.15 -0.80
CA ILE A 468 -0.88 -22.85 -0.35
C ILE A 468 -2.02 -21.84 -0.25
N ILE A 469 -2.99 -21.95 -1.16
CA ILE A 469 -4.14 -21.07 -1.30
C ILE A 469 -5.42 -21.89 -1.32
N THR A 470 -6.52 -21.27 -0.88
CA THR A 470 -7.86 -21.85 -0.91
C THR A 470 -8.87 -20.81 -1.38
N GLY A 471 -10.07 -21.26 -1.72
CA GLY A 471 -11.10 -20.40 -2.31
C GLY A 471 -11.18 -20.54 -3.83
N LYS A 472 -12.24 -19.96 -4.37
CA LYS A 472 -12.56 -20.06 -5.80
C LYS A 472 -11.76 -19.02 -6.58
N ASP A 473 -11.30 -19.40 -7.78
CA ASP A 473 -10.68 -18.50 -8.75
C ASP A 473 -9.55 -17.63 -8.13
N ARG A 474 -8.57 -18.28 -7.50
CA ARG A 474 -7.39 -17.63 -6.88
C ARG A 474 -6.11 -17.71 -7.71
N VAL A 475 -6.10 -18.51 -8.77
CA VAL A 475 -4.95 -18.66 -9.69
C VAL A 475 -5.35 -18.19 -11.07
N HIS A 476 -4.59 -17.22 -11.60
CA HIS A 476 -4.87 -16.61 -12.89
C HIS A 476 -3.63 -16.63 -13.76
N PHE A 477 -3.84 -16.87 -15.06
CA PHE A 477 -2.78 -16.88 -16.06
C PHE A 477 -3.03 -15.69 -16.98
N ILE A 478 -2.16 -14.69 -16.90
CA ILE A 478 -2.37 -13.40 -17.53
C ILE A 478 -1.18 -13.01 -18.41
N SER A 479 -1.45 -12.08 -19.33
CA SER A 479 -0.42 -11.23 -19.93
C SER A 479 -0.76 -9.79 -19.59
N ALA A 480 -0.12 -9.25 -18.56
CA ALA A 480 -0.40 -7.88 -18.12
C ALA A 480 -0.08 -6.87 -19.23
N GLN A 481 1.00 -7.08 -19.99
CA GLN A 481 1.37 -6.20 -21.11
C GLN A 481 0.34 -6.26 -22.23
N ALA A 482 0.00 -7.45 -22.73
CA ALA A 482 -0.95 -7.57 -23.84
C ALA A 482 -2.36 -7.13 -23.46
N ALA A 483 -2.74 -7.24 -22.18
CA ALA A 483 -3.98 -6.67 -21.67
C ALA A 483 -3.93 -5.14 -21.61
N LEU A 484 -2.82 -4.56 -21.12
CA LEU A 484 -2.62 -3.11 -21.11
C LEU A 484 -2.66 -2.52 -22.54
N ASP A 485 -1.92 -3.11 -23.47
CA ASP A 485 -1.90 -2.68 -24.87
C ASP A 485 -3.33 -2.71 -25.46
N ALA A 486 -4.08 -3.80 -25.20
CA ALA A 486 -5.47 -3.93 -25.64
C ALA A 486 -6.39 -2.84 -25.05
N ILE A 487 -6.23 -2.50 -23.78
CA ILE A 487 -6.99 -1.44 -23.11
C ILE A 487 -6.68 -0.07 -23.73
N LEU A 488 -5.39 0.23 -23.95
CA LEU A 488 -4.94 1.52 -24.47
C LEU A 488 -5.34 1.72 -25.94
N GLU A 489 -5.27 0.65 -26.73
CA GLU A 489 -5.63 0.64 -28.15
C GLU A 489 -7.14 0.49 -28.38
N GLY A 490 -7.91 0.05 -27.38
CA GLY A 490 -9.33 -0.25 -27.52
C GLY A 490 -9.59 -1.48 -28.38
N ASN A 491 -8.76 -2.52 -28.25
CA ASN A 491 -8.82 -3.76 -29.00
C ASN A 491 -9.28 -4.93 -28.11
N ASP A 492 -10.14 -5.83 -28.62
CA ASP A 492 -10.48 -7.08 -27.92
C ASP A 492 -9.46 -8.17 -28.27
N ASN A 493 -8.92 -8.86 -27.26
CA ASN A 493 -8.07 -10.03 -27.45
C ASN A 493 -8.24 -11.05 -26.31
N GLU A 494 -7.67 -12.25 -26.48
CA GLU A 494 -7.78 -13.33 -25.48
C GLU A 494 -7.15 -12.96 -24.13
N TYR A 495 -6.12 -12.11 -24.13
CA TYR A 495 -5.40 -11.69 -22.93
C TYR A 495 -6.20 -10.68 -22.12
N LEU A 496 -6.91 -9.77 -22.77
CA LEU A 496 -7.84 -8.83 -22.14
C LEU A 496 -8.98 -9.60 -21.47
N LYS A 497 -9.54 -10.63 -22.12
CA LYS A 497 -10.57 -11.49 -21.51
C LYS A 497 -10.05 -12.25 -20.29
N GLY A 498 -8.85 -12.81 -20.38
CA GLY A 498 -8.20 -13.47 -19.24
C GLY A 498 -7.93 -12.49 -18.09
N PHE A 499 -7.55 -11.26 -18.41
CA PHE A 499 -7.35 -10.20 -17.44
C PHE A 499 -8.66 -9.73 -16.79
N GLN A 500 -9.74 -9.59 -17.56
CA GLN A 500 -11.08 -9.26 -17.06
C GLN A 500 -11.57 -10.33 -16.06
N GLN A 501 -11.37 -11.62 -16.36
CA GLN A 501 -11.69 -12.70 -15.42
C GLN A 501 -10.89 -12.59 -14.11
N PHE A 502 -9.60 -12.26 -14.19
CA PHE A 502 -8.77 -11.99 -13.02
C PHE A 502 -9.27 -10.79 -12.21
N THR A 503 -9.62 -9.68 -12.86
CA THR A 503 -10.19 -8.52 -12.14
C THR A 503 -11.53 -8.85 -11.52
N GLN A 504 -12.36 -9.66 -12.18
CA GLN A 504 -13.68 -10.05 -11.67
C GLN A 504 -13.56 -10.92 -10.42
N SER A 505 -12.60 -11.84 -10.35
CA SER A 505 -12.41 -12.67 -9.14
C SER A 505 -11.99 -11.81 -7.93
N ILE A 506 -11.14 -10.80 -8.15
CA ILE A 506 -10.77 -9.83 -7.10
C ILE A 506 -11.99 -9.02 -6.67
N GLN A 507 -12.81 -8.53 -7.60
CA GLN A 507 -14.03 -7.80 -7.27
C GLN A 507 -14.95 -8.62 -6.38
N VAL A 508 -15.28 -9.84 -6.80
CA VAL A 508 -16.15 -10.77 -6.06
C VAL A 508 -15.58 -11.04 -4.66
N PHE A 509 -14.29 -11.30 -4.54
CA PHE A 509 -13.64 -11.49 -3.24
C PHE A 509 -13.77 -10.28 -2.33
N LEU A 510 -13.44 -9.09 -2.84
CA LEU A 510 -13.51 -7.86 -2.06
C LEU A 510 -14.94 -7.53 -1.65
N THR A 511 -15.94 -7.79 -2.49
CA THR A 511 -17.34 -7.41 -2.20
C THR A 511 -18.11 -8.47 -1.42
N GLU A 512 -18.00 -9.74 -1.81
CA GLU A 512 -18.82 -10.84 -1.26
C GLU A 512 -18.15 -11.54 -0.07
N GLU A 513 -16.82 -11.66 -0.07
CA GLU A 513 -16.10 -12.34 1.01
C GLU A 513 -15.59 -11.35 2.08
N ARG A 514 -14.84 -10.33 1.70
CA ARG A 514 -14.33 -9.32 2.65
C ARG A 514 -15.35 -8.24 2.98
N GLY A 515 -16.04 -7.74 1.96
CA GLY A 515 -17.00 -6.65 2.08
C GLY A 515 -18.22 -7.01 2.90
N SER A 516 -18.66 -8.27 2.85
CA SER A 516 -19.74 -8.79 3.69
C SER A 516 -19.45 -8.64 5.18
N LEU A 517 -18.25 -9.06 5.62
CA LEU A 517 -17.79 -8.94 7.00
C LEU A 517 -17.72 -7.48 7.46
N VAL A 518 -17.23 -6.59 6.58
CA VAL A 518 -17.16 -5.14 6.87
C VAL A 518 -18.56 -4.55 7.05
N ILE A 519 -19.48 -4.85 6.14
CA ILE A 519 -20.87 -4.38 6.19
C ILE A 519 -21.56 -4.90 7.45
N GLU A 520 -21.40 -6.19 7.78
CA GLU A 520 -22.01 -6.79 8.96
C GLU A 520 -21.52 -6.13 10.25
N LYS A 521 -20.20 -5.91 10.38
CA LYS A 521 -19.62 -5.23 11.53
C LYS A 521 -20.12 -3.80 11.69
N LEU A 522 -20.23 -3.04 10.61
CA LEU A 522 -20.79 -1.69 10.61
C LEU A 522 -22.28 -1.70 10.94
N LYS A 523 -23.07 -2.61 10.35
CA LYS A 523 -24.50 -2.76 10.63
C LYS A 523 -24.74 -3.06 12.11
N ASN A 524 -24.00 -4.00 12.68
CA ASN A 524 -24.09 -4.34 14.11
C ASN A 524 -23.74 -3.14 15.00
N SER A 525 -22.71 -2.37 14.62
CA SER A 525 -22.33 -1.15 15.34
C SER A 525 -23.43 -0.08 15.31
N LEU A 526 -24.04 0.14 14.13
CA LEU A 526 -25.13 1.10 13.95
C LEU A 526 -26.41 0.67 14.67
N THR A 527 -26.82 -0.60 14.56
CA THR A 527 -27.99 -1.15 15.27
C THR A 527 -27.88 -0.92 16.77
N ARG A 528 -26.71 -1.20 17.35
CA ARG A 528 -26.49 -0.98 18.78
C ARG A 528 -26.59 0.49 19.17
N ILE A 529 -25.97 1.41 18.40
CA ILE A 529 -26.09 2.85 18.66
C ILE A 529 -27.56 3.30 18.60
N ILE A 530 -28.34 2.77 17.65
CA ILE A 530 -29.78 3.05 17.55
C ILE A 530 -30.50 2.58 18.81
N GLU A 531 -30.26 1.34 19.26
CA GLU A 531 -30.88 0.79 20.47
C GLU A 531 -30.56 1.62 21.72
N GLU A 532 -29.29 2.01 21.89
CA GLU A 532 -28.85 2.86 23.01
C GLU A 532 -29.48 4.26 22.95
N ALA A 533 -29.57 4.87 21.77
CA ALA A 533 -30.20 6.17 21.57
C ALA A 533 -31.71 6.12 21.86
N GLN A 534 -32.41 5.09 21.36
CA GLN A 534 -33.84 4.89 21.62
C GLN A 534 -34.11 4.74 23.12
N LEU A 535 -33.28 3.95 23.80
CA LEU A 535 -33.43 3.71 25.23
C LEU A 535 -33.12 4.99 26.04
N GLY A 536 -32.06 5.74 25.69
CA GLY A 536 -31.74 7.03 26.30
C GLY A 536 -32.85 8.08 26.13
N LEU A 537 -33.46 8.17 24.95
CA LEU A 537 -34.60 9.07 24.70
C LEU A 537 -35.86 8.67 25.47
N ARG A 538 -36.17 7.36 25.56
CA ARG A 538 -37.30 6.88 26.36
C ARG A 538 -37.14 7.24 27.83
N GLN A 539 -35.95 7.04 28.40
CA GLN A 539 -35.64 7.48 29.76
C GLN A 539 -35.84 8.99 29.92
N SER A 540 -35.34 9.81 28.98
CA SER A 540 -35.53 11.27 29.02
C SER A 540 -37.01 11.67 29.01
N ILE A 541 -37.86 10.97 28.24
CA ILE A 541 -39.31 11.19 28.24
C ILE A 541 -39.91 10.88 29.62
N GLN A 542 -39.56 9.75 30.22
CA GLN A 542 -40.06 9.35 31.54
C GLN A 542 -39.63 10.33 32.65
N ILE A 543 -38.41 10.87 32.57
CA ILE A 543 -37.94 11.95 33.47
C ILE A 543 -38.77 13.23 33.27
N LEU A 544 -39.06 13.62 32.03
CA LEU A 544 -39.87 14.80 31.72
C LEU A 544 -41.34 14.66 32.13
N GLU A 545 -41.89 13.44 32.11
CA GLU A 545 -43.24 13.12 32.58
C GLU A 545 -43.35 13.07 34.10
N GLY A 546 -42.21 13.04 34.81
CA GLY A 546 -42.16 12.91 36.27
C GLY A 546 -42.43 11.48 36.75
N GLU A 547 -42.42 10.49 35.85
CA GLU A 547 -42.47 9.06 36.18
C GLU A 547 -41.14 8.59 36.80
N ILE A 548 -40.04 9.30 36.49
CA ILE A 548 -38.74 9.17 37.12
C ILE A 548 -38.48 10.43 37.95
N SER A 549 -38.80 10.39 39.25
CA SER A 549 -38.41 11.44 40.20
C SER A 549 -37.48 10.85 41.26
N LEU A 550 -36.18 11.13 41.16
CA LEU A 550 -35.23 10.76 42.21
C LEU A 550 -35.39 11.72 43.39
N SER A 551 -35.76 11.18 44.53
CA SER A 551 -35.63 11.75 45.87
C SER A 551 -34.16 12.02 46.22
N GLU A 552 -33.94 12.84 47.24
CA GLU A 552 -32.60 13.11 47.79
C GLU A 552 -31.87 11.83 48.25
N SER A 553 -32.61 10.82 48.69
CA SER A 553 -32.07 9.50 49.06
C SER A 553 -31.52 8.76 47.84
N GLU A 554 -32.24 8.78 46.71
CA GLU A 554 -31.85 8.08 45.48
C GLU A 554 -30.69 8.79 44.77
N ARG A 555 -30.65 10.13 44.80
CA ARG A 555 -29.48 10.90 44.32
C ARG A 555 -28.21 10.54 45.09
N SER A 556 -28.32 10.44 46.41
CA SER A 556 -27.20 10.06 47.26
C SER A 556 -26.72 8.63 46.95
N GLN A 557 -27.65 7.70 46.68
CA GLN A 557 -27.32 6.34 46.25
C GLN A 557 -26.61 6.30 44.90
N ILE A 558 -27.02 7.10 43.92
CA ILE A 558 -26.36 7.17 42.60
C ILE A 558 -24.93 7.73 42.73
N ILE A 559 -24.73 8.78 43.54
CA ILE A 559 -23.39 9.34 43.81
C ILE A 559 -22.49 8.29 44.49
N GLU A 560 -23.03 7.53 45.44
CA GLU A 560 -22.31 6.42 46.07
C GLU A 560 -21.93 5.35 45.03
N GLN A 561 -22.81 5.04 44.07
CA GLN A 561 -22.49 4.10 42.99
C GLN A 561 -21.41 4.62 42.02
N ILE A 562 -21.41 5.92 41.70
CA ILE A 562 -20.33 6.53 40.91
C ILE A 562 -18.99 6.40 41.66
N GLY A 563 -18.99 6.67 42.97
CA GLY A 563 -17.82 6.49 43.83
C GLY A 563 -17.35 5.04 43.89
N ALA A 564 -18.28 4.08 44.02
CA ALA A 564 -17.99 2.65 44.03
C ALA A 564 -17.43 2.16 42.68
N ALA A 565 -17.99 2.61 41.56
CA ALA A 565 -17.50 2.30 40.21
C ALA A 565 -16.09 2.86 39.98
N SER A 566 -15.84 4.11 40.38
CA SER A 566 -14.51 4.74 40.31
C SER A 566 -13.49 4.00 41.21
N GLY A 567 -13.91 3.55 42.39
CA GLY A 567 -13.08 2.72 43.27
C GLY A 567 -12.71 1.37 42.65
N ARG A 568 -13.61 0.78 41.85
CA ARG A 568 -13.35 -0.48 41.12
C ARG A 568 -12.40 -0.29 39.95
N GLU A 569 -12.46 0.82 39.25
CA GLU A 569 -11.46 1.18 38.22
C GLU A 569 -10.05 1.21 38.82
N ILE A 570 -9.89 1.83 39.99
CA ILE A 570 -8.60 1.84 40.72
C ILE A 570 -8.20 0.42 41.14
N LYS A 571 -9.13 -0.38 41.68
CA LYS A 571 -8.87 -1.78 42.07
C LYS A 571 -8.40 -2.61 40.87
N LEU A 572 -9.09 -2.53 39.73
CA LEU A 572 -8.73 -3.26 38.52
C LEU A 572 -7.39 -2.83 37.97
N ARG A 573 -7.03 -1.55 38.06
CA ARG A 573 -5.71 -1.07 37.66
C ARG A 573 -4.60 -1.68 38.50
N LEU A 574 -4.78 -1.72 39.82
CA LEU A 574 -3.80 -2.35 40.73
C LEU A 574 -3.67 -3.85 40.43
N LEU A 575 -4.80 -4.55 40.24
CA LEU A 575 -4.79 -5.96 39.85
C LEU A 575 -4.10 -6.20 38.51
N ARG A 576 -4.30 -5.32 37.52
CA ARG A 576 -3.59 -5.37 36.25
C ARG A 576 -2.09 -5.20 36.44
N ASP A 577 -1.66 -4.21 37.22
CA ASP A 577 -0.23 -3.94 37.44
C ASP A 577 0.45 -5.09 38.17
N ASP A 578 -0.20 -5.65 39.20
CA ASP A 578 0.28 -6.83 39.92
C ASP A 578 0.38 -8.05 38.98
N LEU A 579 -0.64 -8.27 38.14
CA LEU A 579 -0.67 -9.36 37.17
C LEU A 579 0.43 -9.25 36.11
N VAL A 580 0.64 -8.04 35.56
CA VAL A 580 1.68 -7.79 34.57
C VAL A 580 3.05 -8.11 35.17
N ASN A 581 3.34 -7.60 36.37
CA ASN A 581 4.61 -7.86 37.02
C ASN A 581 4.81 -9.36 37.31
N GLU A 582 3.78 -10.03 37.86
CA GLU A 582 3.84 -11.46 38.17
C GLU A 582 4.10 -12.30 36.91
N VAL A 583 3.34 -12.07 35.84
CA VAL A 583 3.51 -12.86 34.61
C VAL A 583 4.83 -12.55 33.92
N LEU A 584 5.29 -11.31 33.90
CA LEU A 584 6.59 -10.97 33.32
C LEU A 584 7.74 -11.64 34.08
N ASP A 585 7.67 -11.69 35.42
CA ASP A 585 8.66 -12.40 36.23
C ASP A 585 8.66 -13.91 35.91
N ASP A 586 7.49 -14.54 35.86
CA ASP A 586 7.34 -15.95 35.51
C ASP A 586 7.84 -16.27 34.08
N VAL A 587 7.55 -15.39 33.11
CA VAL A 587 8.01 -15.52 31.72
C VAL A 587 9.51 -15.34 31.62
N ASN A 588 10.09 -14.40 32.36
CA ASN A 588 11.54 -14.19 32.41
C ASN A 588 12.28 -15.37 33.02
N GLU A 589 11.71 -16.04 34.03
CA GLU A 589 12.26 -17.28 34.58
C GLU A 589 12.17 -18.42 33.56
N ALA A 590 11.00 -18.61 32.94
CA ALA A 590 10.80 -19.64 31.91
C ALA A 590 11.65 -19.41 30.64
N TRP A 591 11.95 -18.15 30.30
CA TRP A 591 12.82 -17.79 29.18
C TRP A 591 14.26 -18.23 29.44
N LYS A 592 14.78 -17.99 30.66
CA LYS A 592 16.12 -18.46 31.06
C LYS A 592 16.22 -19.98 31.02
N GLU A 593 15.22 -20.68 31.57
CA GLU A 593 15.17 -22.15 31.52
C GLU A 593 15.15 -22.69 30.08
N TRP A 594 14.39 -22.04 29.19
CA TRP A 594 14.32 -22.43 27.79
C TRP A 594 15.65 -22.19 27.06
N LEU A 595 16.29 -21.04 27.31
CA LEU A 595 17.60 -20.68 26.77
C LEU A 595 18.71 -21.64 27.21
N ASP A 596 18.69 -22.07 28.47
CA ASP A 596 19.69 -23.02 28.97
C ASP A 596 19.63 -24.38 28.26
N GLY A 597 18.48 -24.75 27.69
CA GLY A 597 18.29 -26.04 27.01
C GLY A 597 18.15 -25.97 25.49
N VAL A 598 18.03 -24.79 24.87
CA VAL A 598 17.77 -24.68 23.43
C VAL A 598 18.96 -25.18 22.60
N GLU A 599 20.19 -24.93 23.06
CA GLU A 599 21.40 -25.40 22.38
C GLU A 599 21.42 -26.93 22.30
N ASP A 600 21.15 -27.63 23.41
CA ASP A 600 21.10 -29.09 23.45
C ASP A 600 19.99 -29.67 22.56
N ARG A 601 18.78 -29.08 22.59
CA ARG A 601 17.65 -29.55 21.77
C ARG A 601 17.91 -29.39 20.27
N ILE A 602 18.48 -28.25 19.87
CA ILE A 602 18.84 -28.04 18.46
C ILE A 602 20.06 -28.87 18.09
N ALA A 603 21.00 -29.14 18.99
CA ALA A 603 22.11 -30.06 18.73
C ALA A 603 21.60 -31.46 18.40
N GLU A 604 20.63 -31.96 19.17
CA GLU A 604 20.00 -33.27 18.93
C GLU A 604 19.29 -33.30 17.57
N LYS A 605 18.42 -32.33 17.28
CA LYS A 605 17.75 -32.23 15.97
C LYS A 605 18.76 -32.07 14.83
N SER A 606 19.83 -31.31 15.06
CA SER A 606 20.86 -31.11 14.06
C SER A 606 21.46 -32.42 13.62
N ALA A 607 21.62 -33.43 14.48
CA ALA A 607 22.18 -34.73 14.11
C ALA A 607 21.44 -35.39 12.93
N GLU A 608 20.14 -35.13 12.79
CA GLU A 608 19.28 -35.69 11.73
C GLU A 608 19.26 -34.88 10.44
N TRP A 609 19.85 -33.67 10.41
CA TRP A 609 19.86 -32.86 9.19
C TRP A 609 20.60 -33.53 8.04
N ILE A 610 19.95 -33.57 6.88
CA ILE A 610 20.47 -34.14 5.63
C ILE A 610 20.19 -33.14 4.50
N SER A 611 21.08 -33.07 3.52
CA SER A 611 20.85 -32.33 2.27
C SER A 611 21.18 -33.25 1.09
N GLU A 612 20.26 -33.32 0.13
CA GLU A 612 20.43 -34.04 -1.15
C GLU A 612 20.86 -33.09 -2.28
N ALA A 613 21.11 -31.82 -1.97
CA ALA A 613 21.38 -30.80 -2.97
C ALA A 613 22.81 -30.90 -3.54
N GLU A 614 22.93 -30.70 -4.86
CA GLU A 614 24.23 -30.60 -5.52
C GLU A 614 24.71 -29.14 -5.58
N GLY A 615 25.83 -28.88 -4.91
CA GLY A 615 26.49 -27.57 -4.88
C GLY A 615 26.58 -26.99 -3.47
N LYS A 616 27.78 -26.51 -3.11
CA LYS A 616 28.12 -26.05 -1.74
C LYS A 616 27.14 -25.01 -1.19
N GLU A 617 26.75 -24.06 -2.03
CA GLU A 617 25.84 -22.96 -1.67
C GLU A 617 24.42 -23.47 -1.37
N LYS A 618 23.94 -24.47 -2.12
CA LYS A 618 22.63 -25.08 -1.89
C LYS A 618 22.61 -25.95 -0.64
N ILE A 619 23.66 -26.74 -0.41
CA ILE A 619 23.81 -27.56 0.81
C ILE A 619 23.80 -26.69 2.07
N LEU A 620 24.54 -25.57 2.04
CA LEU A 620 24.54 -24.62 3.16
C LEU A 620 23.18 -23.97 3.38
N ARG A 621 22.48 -23.65 2.29
CA ARG A 621 21.13 -23.09 2.36
C ARG A 621 20.14 -24.07 2.96
N ASP A 622 20.22 -25.35 2.57
CA ASP A 622 19.36 -26.40 3.11
C ASP A 622 19.58 -26.59 4.61
N PHE A 623 20.84 -26.62 5.07
CA PHE A 623 21.14 -26.71 6.50
C PHE A 623 20.74 -25.45 7.26
N ALA A 624 20.92 -24.26 6.67
CA ALA A 624 20.47 -23.01 7.26
C ALA A 624 18.94 -23.01 7.46
N ASN A 625 18.19 -23.42 6.44
CA ASN A 625 16.74 -23.53 6.52
C ASN A 625 16.30 -24.55 7.58
N GLN A 626 16.99 -25.69 7.68
CA GLN A 626 16.73 -26.69 8.72
C GLN A 626 16.99 -26.13 10.14
N PHE A 627 18.11 -25.44 10.36
CA PHE A 627 18.39 -24.77 11.63
C PHE A 627 17.29 -23.77 12.00
N LEU A 628 16.88 -22.92 11.06
CA LEU A 628 15.85 -21.91 11.30
C LEU A 628 14.49 -22.53 11.59
N ASN A 629 14.11 -23.57 10.85
CA ASN A 629 12.86 -24.27 11.07
C ASN A 629 12.83 -24.93 12.44
N ASP A 630 13.91 -25.63 12.83
CA ASP A 630 13.97 -26.33 14.10
C ASP A 630 13.98 -25.40 15.30
N LEU A 631 14.71 -24.27 15.19
CA LEU A 631 14.74 -23.22 16.21
C LEU A 631 13.41 -22.49 16.31
N SER A 632 12.77 -22.20 15.16
CA SER A 632 11.43 -21.62 15.11
C SER A 632 10.42 -22.51 15.78
N GLU A 633 10.40 -23.79 15.41
CA GLU A 633 9.47 -24.77 15.96
C GLU A 633 9.68 -24.96 17.47
N ASP A 634 10.92 -24.97 17.96
CA ASP A 634 11.21 -25.10 19.39
C ASP A 634 10.73 -23.88 20.19
N LEU A 635 10.95 -22.67 19.66
CA LEU A 635 10.50 -21.43 20.29
C LEU A 635 8.97 -21.30 20.23
N ASP A 636 8.34 -21.60 19.09
CA ASP A 636 6.88 -21.61 18.93
C ASP A 636 6.22 -22.59 19.93
N ASN A 637 6.78 -23.79 20.07
CA ASN A 637 6.31 -24.77 21.04
C ASN A 637 6.41 -24.26 22.48
N TRP A 638 7.49 -23.55 22.83
CA TRP A 638 7.63 -22.97 24.16
C TRP A 638 6.66 -21.82 24.41
N LEU A 639 6.45 -20.94 23.42
CA LEU A 639 5.47 -19.85 23.50
C LEU A 639 4.07 -20.41 23.73
N ASP A 640 3.65 -21.40 22.96
CA ASP A 640 2.32 -21.99 23.08
C ASP A 640 2.14 -22.79 24.39
N LYS A 641 3.06 -23.70 24.71
CA LYS A 641 2.87 -24.61 25.85
C LYS A 641 3.21 -23.97 27.19
N THR A 642 4.23 -23.12 27.22
CA THR A 642 4.73 -22.53 28.47
C THR A 642 4.13 -21.15 28.69
N VAL A 643 4.38 -20.20 27.80
CA VAL A 643 3.95 -18.80 28.01
C VAL A 643 2.43 -18.70 27.97
N LYS A 644 1.78 -19.28 26.95
CA LYS A 644 0.34 -19.22 26.77
C LYS A 644 -0.41 -20.14 27.70
N ASP A 645 -0.24 -21.45 27.53
CA ASP A 645 -1.11 -22.43 28.21
C ASP A 645 -0.84 -22.54 29.72
N LYS A 646 0.44 -22.45 30.13
CA LYS A 646 0.83 -22.67 31.53
C LYS A 646 0.89 -21.38 32.34
N LEU A 647 1.40 -20.28 31.78
CA LEU A 647 1.59 -19.02 32.52
C LEU A 647 0.41 -18.05 32.34
N LEU A 648 0.09 -17.65 31.11
CA LEU A 648 -0.83 -16.53 30.89
C LEU A 648 -2.32 -16.93 30.94
N ILE A 649 -2.76 -18.02 30.29
CA ILE A 649 -4.18 -18.41 30.28
C ILE A 649 -4.76 -18.61 31.70
N PRO A 650 -4.10 -19.32 32.64
CA PRO A 650 -4.63 -19.50 33.98
C PRO A 650 -4.79 -18.17 34.73
N LYS A 651 -3.80 -17.29 34.57
CA LYS A 651 -3.74 -15.97 35.19
C LYS A 651 -4.78 -15.01 34.61
N LEU A 652 -4.96 -15.00 33.29
CA LEU A 652 -6.04 -14.26 32.63
C LEU A 652 -7.42 -14.74 33.05
N LYS A 653 -7.63 -16.06 33.22
CA LYS A 653 -8.92 -16.58 33.72
C LYS A 653 -9.24 -16.11 35.13
N GLU A 654 -8.24 -16.01 35.99
CA GLU A 654 -8.39 -15.45 37.34
C GLU A 654 -8.70 -13.95 37.29
N PHE A 655 -8.01 -13.22 36.43
CA PHE A 655 -8.26 -11.80 36.19
C PHE A 655 -9.66 -11.52 35.61
N ASP A 656 -10.08 -12.31 34.63
CA ASP A 656 -11.43 -12.27 34.04
C ASP A 656 -12.51 -12.52 35.09
N LYS A 657 -12.24 -13.43 36.03
CA LYS A 657 -13.15 -13.68 37.16
C LYS A 657 -13.25 -12.46 38.07
N GLU A 658 -12.13 -11.82 38.42
CA GLU A 658 -12.13 -10.57 39.19
C GLU A 658 -12.86 -9.46 38.44
N ILE A 659 -12.60 -9.28 37.14
CA ILE A 659 -13.31 -8.33 36.28
C ILE A 659 -14.81 -8.60 36.33
N PHE A 660 -15.24 -9.85 36.12
CA PHE A 660 -16.63 -10.25 36.18
C PHE A 660 -17.26 -9.92 37.54
N GLU A 661 -16.61 -10.26 38.65
CA GLU A 661 -17.15 -10.00 39.99
C GLU A 661 -17.34 -8.50 40.24
N ASN A 662 -16.36 -7.68 39.81
CA ASN A 662 -16.44 -6.23 39.91
C ASN A 662 -17.56 -5.65 39.03
N LEU A 663 -17.69 -6.08 37.77
CA LEU A 663 -18.72 -5.61 36.84
C LEU A 663 -20.11 -6.11 37.24
N ASN A 664 -20.25 -7.36 37.66
CA ASN A 664 -21.53 -7.93 38.09
C ASN A 664 -22.08 -7.23 39.32
N SER A 665 -21.21 -6.85 40.26
CA SER A 665 -21.66 -6.03 41.37
C SER A 665 -22.13 -4.64 40.91
N ILE A 666 -21.57 -4.05 39.84
CA ILE A 666 -22.07 -2.77 39.30
C ILE A 666 -23.46 -3.01 38.73
N TYR A 667 -23.61 -4.07 37.93
CA TYR A 667 -24.88 -4.45 37.32
C TYR A 667 -25.99 -4.66 38.35
N GLU A 668 -25.77 -5.45 39.41
CA GLU A 668 -26.78 -5.68 40.45
C GLU A 668 -27.13 -4.40 41.20
N ASN A 669 -26.16 -3.51 41.43
CA ASN A 669 -26.43 -2.19 42.03
C ASN A 669 -27.28 -1.32 41.09
N LEU A 670 -26.95 -1.25 39.80
CA LEU A 670 -27.75 -0.53 38.79
C LEU A 670 -29.17 -1.11 38.68
N LYS A 671 -29.31 -2.42 38.75
CA LYS A 671 -30.61 -3.12 38.72
C LYS A 671 -31.45 -2.80 39.95
N SER A 672 -30.83 -2.67 41.12
CA SER A 672 -31.52 -2.21 42.33
C SER A 672 -32.06 -0.78 42.18
N ILE A 673 -31.33 0.09 41.47
CA ILE A 673 -31.77 1.46 41.14
C ILE A 673 -32.92 1.42 40.12
N ASP A 674 -32.83 0.56 39.09
CA ASP A 674 -33.90 0.41 38.08
C ASP A 674 -35.24 -0.01 38.70
N LEU A 675 -35.22 -0.91 39.69
CA LEU A 675 -36.42 -1.36 40.40
C LEU A 675 -37.15 -0.23 41.15
N VAL A 676 -36.40 0.78 41.60
CA VAL A 676 -36.91 1.88 42.42
C VAL A 676 -37.24 3.11 41.56
N SER A 677 -36.46 3.38 40.53
CA SER A 677 -36.50 4.64 39.77
C SER A 677 -37.09 4.54 38.37
N SER A 678 -37.68 3.41 37.97
CA SER A 678 -38.20 3.16 36.61
C SER A 678 -37.16 3.36 35.48
N SER A 679 -35.87 3.44 35.83
CA SER A 679 -34.76 3.58 34.88
C SER A 679 -34.45 2.24 34.20
N SER A 680 -33.56 2.29 33.21
CA SER A 680 -33.05 1.10 32.50
C SER A 680 -31.52 1.11 32.42
N LEU A 681 -30.89 1.55 33.52
CA LEU A 681 -29.44 1.67 33.69
C LEU A 681 -28.75 0.30 33.60
N SER A 682 -29.30 -0.72 34.24
CA SER A 682 -28.75 -2.08 34.18
C SER A 682 -28.79 -2.63 32.76
N GLN A 683 -29.83 -2.29 31.99
CA GLN A 683 -29.94 -2.68 30.58
C GLN A 683 -28.96 -1.90 29.70
N GLN A 684 -28.79 -0.60 29.90
CA GLN A 684 -27.76 0.20 29.21
C GLN A 684 -26.35 -0.30 29.52
N PHE A 685 -26.09 -0.63 30.78
CA PHE A 685 -24.82 -1.19 31.19
C PHE A 685 -24.55 -2.53 30.51
N ARG A 686 -25.57 -3.41 30.43
CA ARG A 686 -25.46 -4.68 29.71
C ARG A 686 -25.20 -4.49 28.21
N LEU A 687 -25.85 -3.52 27.57
CA LEU A 687 -25.60 -3.18 26.16
C LEU A 687 -24.16 -2.66 25.97
N SER A 688 -23.68 -1.82 26.88
CA SER A 688 -22.30 -1.32 26.88
C SER A 688 -21.25 -2.43 27.09
N LEU A 689 -21.54 -3.41 27.95
CA LEU A 689 -20.67 -4.57 28.10
C LEU A 689 -20.56 -5.34 26.78
N SER A 690 -21.69 -5.57 26.10
CA SER A 690 -21.67 -6.19 24.78
C SER A 690 -20.92 -5.37 23.72
N HIS A 691 -20.93 -4.03 23.82
CA HIS A 691 -20.17 -3.14 22.93
C HIS A 691 -18.66 -3.35 23.03
N PHE A 692 -18.13 -3.41 24.25
CA PHE A 692 -16.69 -3.57 24.49
C PHE A 692 -16.23 -5.04 24.41
N GLY A 693 -17.05 -5.93 23.83
CA GLY A 693 -16.73 -7.36 23.70
C GLY A 693 -16.76 -8.13 25.03
N VAL A 694 -17.34 -7.53 26.07
CA VAL A 694 -17.48 -8.12 27.40
C VAL A 694 -18.80 -8.88 27.45
N ASN A 695 -18.77 -10.14 27.04
CA ASN A 695 -19.97 -10.97 26.96
C ASN A 695 -20.26 -11.62 28.31
N ILE A 696 -21.02 -10.91 29.16
CA ILE A 696 -21.41 -11.43 30.48
C ILE A 696 -22.80 -12.05 30.38
N GLN A 697 -22.87 -13.39 30.39
CA GLN A 697 -24.14 -14.10 30.58
C GLN A 697 -24.56 -13.99 32.05
N PHE A 698 -25.46 -13.04 32.33
CA PHE A 698 -26.03 -12.78 33.66
C PHE A 698 -27.10 -13.81 34.09
N GLU A 699 -27.36 -14.85 33.29
CA GLU A 699 -28.27 -15.95 33.63
C GLU A 699 -27.49 -17.19 34.07
N SER A 700 -28.00 -17.84 35.11
CA SER A 700 -27.40 -18.94 35.86
C SER A 700 -26.96 -20.13 34.99
N ASN A 701 -25.71 -20.13 34.57
CA ASN A 701 -24.79 -21.28 34.54
C ASN A 701 -23.42 -20.77 34.09
N LEU A 702 -22.45 -20.79 35.01
CA LEU A 702 -21.08 -20.37 34.77
C LEU A 702 -20.46 -21.21 33.64
N ASN A 703 -20.33 -20.61 32.47
CA ASN A 703 -19.32 -21.01 31.49
C ASN A 703 -18.40 -19.79 31.28
N PRO A 704 -17.22 -19.77 31.93
CA PRO A 704 -16.20 -18.73 31.74
C PRO A 704 -15.64 -18.67 30.30
N SER A 705 -16.20 -19.42 29.37
CA SER A 705 -15.78 -19.54 27.97
C SER A 705 -16.46 -18.52 27.03
N SER A 706 -17.26 -17.59 27.54
CA SER A 706 -18.07 -16.68 26.70
C SER A 706 -17.40 -15.35 26.34
N ILE A 707 -16.19 -15.05 26.85
CA ILE A 707 -15.28 -14.13 26.16
C ILE A 707 -14.81 -14.90 24.91
N ASN A 708 -15.57 -14.77 23.83
CA ASN A 708 -15.23 -15.37 22.54
C ASN A 708 -13.76 -15.12 22.26
N GLY A 709 -13.06 -16.20 21.91
CA GLY A 709 -11.64 -16.25 21.67
C GLY A 709 -11.23 -15.52 20.40
N ASP A 710 -11.44 -14.20 20.38
CA ASP A 710 -10.81 -13.25 19.46
C ASP A 710 -10.01 -12.18 20.23
N GLY A 711 -10.27 -11.97 21.52
CA GLY A 711 -9.50 -11.03 22.36
C GLY A 711 -8.21 -11.64 22.91
N ILE A 712 -8.32 -12.71 23.69
CA ILE A 712 -7.15 -13.47 24.20
C ILE A 712 -6.53 -14.29 23.08
N PHE A 713 -7.36 -14.87 22.22
CA PHE A 713 -6.91 -15.62 21.04
C PHE A 713 -6.44 -14.70 19.92
N GLY A 714 -6.88 -13.44 19.88
CA GLY A 714 -6.29 -12.40 19.04
C GLY A 714 -4.95 -11.97 19.61
N VAL A 715 -4.83 -11.78 20.94
CA VAL A 715 -3.54 -11.42 21.52
C VAL A 715 -2.53 -12.58 21.54
N PHE A 716 -2.99 -13.82 21.63
CA PHE A 716 -2.16 -15.02 21.52
C PHE A 716 -2.08 -15.67 20.15
N LYS A 717 -2.99 -15.39 19.20
CA LYS A 717 -2.62 -15.35 17.78
C LYS A 717 -1.50 -14.33 17.65
N THR A 718 -1.67 -13.13 18.21
CA THR A 718 -0.63 -12.13 18.08
C THR A 718 0.72 -12.45 18.77
N LEU A 719 0.74 -13.27 19.82
CA LEU A 719 1.95 -13.79 20.47
C LEU A 719 2.43 -15.12 19.89
N GLY A 720 1.54 -15.90 19.28
CA GLY A 720 1.84 -17.12 18.55
C GLY A 720 0.90 -17.20 17.36
N SER A 721 1.41 -16.91 16.17
CA SER A 721 0.66 -16.75 14.90
C SER A 721 -0.02 -15.38 14.68
N GLY A 722 0.78 -14.29 14.61
CA GLY A 722 0.41 -13.08 13.85
C GLY A 722 0.07 -11.74 14.55
N GLY A 723 0.90 -11.14 15.43
CA GLY A 723 0.70 -9.70 15.70
C GLY A 723 1.22 -9.02 16.97
N LEU A 724 2.33 -9.42 17.52
CA LEU A 724 3.18 -8.62 18.40
C LEU A 724 4.59 -9.17 18.33
N LEU A 725 4.67 -10.47 18.14
CA LEU A 725 5.52 -11.11 17.14
C LEU A 725 4.75 -11.13 15.81
N GLY A 726 4.69 -9.98 15.13
CA GLY A 726 3.95 -9.77 13.88
C GLY A 726 4.64 -10.33 12.61
N GLY A 727 5.77 -10.99 12.78
CA GLY A 727 6.12 -12.19 12.04
C GLY A 727 6.21 -13.33 13.06
N GLY A 728 6.01 -14.59 12.68
CA GLY A 728 6.21 -15.70 13.62
C GLY A 728 7.63 -15.68 14.21
N VAL A 729 8.10 -16.78 14.78
CA VAL A 729 9.55 -16.85 15.05
C VAL A 729 10.38 -16.63 13.76
N ALA A 730 9.77 -16.74 12.57
CA ALA A 730 10.30 -16.24 11.29
C ALA A 730 10.54 -14.72 11.19
N GLY A 731 9.89 -13.87 11.98
CA GLY A 731 10.10 -12.41 12.09
C GLY A 731 11.24 -12.05 13.05
N GLY A 732 11.31 -12.71 14.22
CA GLY A 732 12.44 -12.56 15.15
C GLY A 732 13.73 -13.24 14.66
N LEU A 733 13.62 -14.35 13.93
CA LEU A 733 14.71 -15.00 13.21
C LEU A 733 14.83 -14.52 11.75
N ALA A 734 14.03 -13.54 11.30
CA ALA A 734 14.13 -12.99 9.94
C ALA A 734 15.54 -12.45 9.66
N PHE A 735 16.20 -11.90 10.68
CA PHE A 735 17.59 -11.45 10.66
C PHE A 735 18.60 -12.57 10.34
N LEU A 736 18.20 -13.84 10.53
CA LEU A 736 18.97 -15.03 10.21
C LEU A 736 18.62 -15.60 8.82
N GLY A 737 17.56 -15.18 8.15
CA GLY A 737 17.07 -15.85 6.93
C GLY A 737 17.89 -15.58 5.66
N VAL A 738 18.17 -14.31 5.34
CA VAL A 738 18.79 -13.96 4.04
C VAL A 738 20.20 -13.33 4.21
N GLY A 739 20.54 -12.81 5.39
CA GLY A 739 21.89 -12.29 5.72
C GLY A 739 22.86 -13.34 6.26
N PHE A 740 22.38 -14.56 6.51
CA PHE A 740 23.14 -15.66 7.11
C PHE A 740 23.97 -16.45 6.09
N LEU A 741 23.44 -16.64 4.87
CA LEU A 741 24.13 -17.34 3.79
C LEU A 741 25.45 -16.64 3.37
N PRO A 742 25.50 -15.30 3.19
CA PRO A 742 26.75 -14.59 2.89
C PRO A 742 27.80 -14.68 4.01
N ILE A 743 27.38 -14.71 5.29
CA ILE A 743 28.27 -14.79 6.46
C ILE A 743 28.82 -16.20 6.67
N LEU A 744 28.01 -17.23 6.37
CA LEU A 744 28.46 -18.61 6.27
C LEU A 744 29.50 -18.77 5.16
N LEU A 745 29.20 -18.25 3.96
CA LEU A 745 30.11 -18.27 2.81
C LEU A 745 31.41 -17.47 3.06
N ALA A 746 31.34 -16.35 3.77
CA ALA A 746 32.51 -15.51 4.09
C ALA A 746 33.45 -16.17 5.12
N GLY A 747 32.92 -16.78 6.19
CA GLY A 747 33.79 -17.41 7.19
C GLY A 747 34.40 -18.75 6.73
N MET A 748 33.76 -19.47 5.80
CA MET A 748 34.38 -20.61 5.09
C MET A 748 35.63 -20.21 4.29
N ALA A 749 35.77 -18.94 3.88
CA ALA A 749 36.99 -18.46 3.24
C ALA A 749 38.16 -18.27 4.24
N THR A 750 37.87 -18.21 5.54
CA THR A 750 38.87 -17.90 6.59
C THR A 750 39.26 -19.10 7.46
N SER A 751 38.38 -20.09 7.64
CA SER A 751 38.67 -21.31 8.41
C SER A 751 38.57 -22.56 7.52
N ALA A 752 39.69 -23.28 7.40
CA ALA A 752 39.87 -24.60 6.73
C ALA A 752 40.26 -24.65 5.23
N VAL A 753 40.81 -23.59 4.65
CA VAL A 753 41.31 -23.60 3.25
C VAL A 753 42.50 -24.56 3.03
N VAL A 754 43.20 -25.02 4.07
CA VAL A 754 44.40 -25.88 3.88
C VAL A 754 44.07 -27.36 3.62
N GLY A 755 42.94 -27.88 4.11
CA GLY A 755 42.50 -29.26 3.83
C GLY A 755 41.75 -29.42 2.50
N TRP A 756 41.20 -28.32 1.97
CA TRP A 756 40.28 -28.30 0.84
C TRP A 756 40.93 -28.63 -0.53
N PHE A 757 42.25 -28.46 -0.61
CA PHE A 757 43.02 -28.67 -1.85
C PHE A 757 43.57 -30.08 -2.02
N PHE A 758 43.56 -30.92 -0.98
CA PHE A 758 44.19 -32.24 -0.99
C PHE A 758 43.25 -33.31 -0.42
N GLY A 759 42.29 -33.73 -1.24
CA GLY A 759 41.58 -35.02 -1.19
C GLY A 759 41.06 -35.50 0.18
N SER A 760 39.77 -35.29 0.45
CA SER A 760 39.06 -36.00 1.52
C SER A 760 37.59 -36.23 1.18
N ASP A 761 37.02 -37.30 1.73
CA ASP A 761 35.63 -37.78 1.58
C ASP A 761 34.57 -36.68 1.56
N SER A 762 33.65 -36.74 0.59
CA SER A 762 32.51 -35.83 0.45
C SER A 762 31.63 -35.75 1.71
N GLU A 763 31.50 -36.86 2.45
CA GLU A 763 30.75 -36.93 3.70
C GLU A 763 31.34 -36.04 4.81
N LYS A 764 32.68 -35.96 4.91
CA LYS A 764 33.34 -35.11 5.93
C LYS A 764 33.12 -33.62 5.66
N ILE A 765 33.02 -33.23 4.39
CA ILE A 765 32.80 -31.83 3.98
C ILE A 765 31.37 -31.40 4.34
N ILE A 766 30.38 -32.27 4.11
CA ILE A 766 28.98 -32.02 4.48
C ILE A 766 28.86 -31.90 6.00
N LEU A 767 29.55 -32.76 6.77
CA LEU A 767 29.55 -32.71 8.23
C LEU A 767 30.14 -31.39 8.77
N GLN A 768 31.19 -30.86 8.12
CA GLN A 768 31.79 -29.57 8.48
C GLN A 768 30.85 -28.40 8.18
N MET A 769 30.18 -28.39 7.02
CA MET A 769 29.21 -27.35 6.67
C MET A 769 28.04 -27.31 7.66
N LYS A 770 27.55 -28.48 8.05
CA LYS A 770 26.52 -28.66 9.07
C LYS A 770 26.91 -28.08 10.42
N GLN A 771 28.13 -28.38 10.90
CA GLN A 771 28.65 -27.80 12.15
C GLN A 771 28.85 -26.29 12.07
N GLU A 772 29.25 -25.77 10.92
CA GLU A 772 29.46 -24.33 10.74
C GLU A 772 28.13 -23.56 10.74
N VAL A 773 27.10 -24.10 10.07
CA VAL A 773 25.73 -23.56 10.13
C VAL A 773 25.23 -23.54 11.56
N TYR A 774 25.39 -24.64 12.28
CA TYR A 774 24.99 -24.73 13.69
C TYR A 774 25.67 -23.64 14.55
N ASN A 775 27.00 -23.55 14.51
CA ASN A 775 27.76 -22.63 15.36
C ASN A 775 27.46 -21.15 15.05
N LYS A 776 27.49 -20.76 13.78
CA LYS A 776 27.18 -19.37 13.38
C LYS A 776 25.71 -19.03 13.55
N GLY A 777 24.84 -20.03 13.41
CA GLY A 777 23.40 -19.91 13.65
C GLY A 777 23.15 -19.47 15.09
N PHE A 778 23.76 -20.17 16.04
CA PHE A 778 23.68 -19.84 17.45
C PHE A 778 24.37 -18.52 17.80
N GLU A 779 25.55 -18.21 17.23
CA GLU A 779 26.21 -16.92 17.43
C GLU A 779 25.29 -15.74 17.07
N LYS A 780 24.64 -15.81 15.90
CA LYS A 780 23.70 -14.77 15.50
C LYS A 780 22.44 -14.75 16.36
N PHE A 781 21.90 -15.93 16.70
CA PHE A 781 20.75 -16.01 17.59
C PHE A 781 21.04 -15.35 18.95
N SER A 782 22.22 -15.58 19.52
CA SER A 782 22.67 -14.93 20.76
C SER A 782 22.67 -13.41 20.67
N ASN A 783 23.02 -12.84 19.51
CA ASN A 783 23.01 -11.39 19.31
C ASN A 783 21.59 -10.79 19.25
N SER A 784 20.56 -11.61 19.03
CA SER A 784 19.15 -11.19 18.93
C SER A 784 18.32 -11.51 20.18
N LEU A 785 18.92 -12.06 21.24
CA LEU A 785 18.20 -12.53 22.43
C LEU A 785 17.45 -11.43 23.18
N GLU A 786 18.05 -10.24 23.29
CA GLU A 786 17.45 -9.09 23.98
C GLU A 786 16.18 -8.63 23.25
N GLU A 787 16.27 -8.44 21.93
CA GLU A 787 15.13 -8.05 21.09
C GLU A 787 14.00 -9.09 21.11
N ILE A 788 14.34 -10.38 21.08
CA ILE A 788 13.34 -11.46 21.17
C ILE A 788 12.63 -11.44 22.53
N GLY A 789 13.40 -11.31 23.62
CA GLY A 789 12.85 -11.24 24.98
C GLY A 789 11.93 -10.03 25.18
N ASP A 790 12.34 -8.86 24.72
CA ASP A 790 11.56 -7.63 24.83
C ASP A 790 10.22 -7.73 24.08
N ASN A 791 10.24 -8.28 22.86
CA ASN A 791 9.03 -8.46 22.06
C ASN A 791 8.04 -9.45 22.71
N ILE A 792 8.54 -10.53 23.34
CA ILE A 792 7.70 -11.47 24.09
C ILE A 792 7.06 -10.75 25.28
N GLY A 793 7.84 -9.98 26.04
CA GLY A 793 7.35 -9.19 27.17
C GLY A 793 6.27 -8.18 26.76
N GLU A 794 6.50 -7.42 25.68
CA GLU A 794 5.52 -6.45 25.17
C GLU A 794 4.21 -7.11 24.75
N GLY A 795 4.28 -8.29 24.11
CA GLY A 795 3.08 -9.03 23.72
C GLY A 795 2.25 -9.50 24.92
N VAL A 796 2.91 -9.99 25.98
CA VAL A 796 2.23 -10.39 27.23
C VAL A 796 1.52 -9.20 27.87
N VAL A 797 2.19 -8.04 27.95
CA VAL A 797 1.61 -6.81 28.50
C VAL A 797 0.37 -6.40 27.71
N LYS A 798 0.44 -6.41 26.38
CA LYS A 798 -0.71 -6.04 25.52
C LYS A 798 -1.88 -7.02 25.65
N ALA A 799 -1.63 -8.29 25.97
CA ALA A 799 -2.69 -9.28 26.20
C ALA A 799 -3.53 -8.92 27.41
N ILE A 800 -2.83 -8.60 28.51
CA ILE A 800 -3.45 -8.19 29.77
C ILE A 800 -4.13 -6.83 29.61
N ASP A 801 -3.47 -5.88 28.94
CA ASP A 801 -4.01 -4.53 28.70
C ASP A 801 -5.28 -4.55 27.88
N SER A 802 -5.36 -5.39 26.85
CA SER A 802 -6.57 -5.46 26.04
C SER A 802 -7.79 -5.90 26.85
N GLN A 803 -7.64 -6.82 27.81
CA GLN A 803 -8.74 -7.22 28.68
C GLN A 803 -9.11 -6.11 29.67
N TYR A 804 -8.08 -5.53 30.30
CA TYR A 804 -8.24 -4.45 31.26
C TYR A 804 -8.96 -3.23 30.65
N GLU A 805 -8.51 -2.77 29.48
CA GLU A 805 -9.07 -1.61 28.78
C GLU A 805 -10.55 -1.78 28.43
N ASN A 806 -10.96 -2.98 28.00
CA ASN A 806 -12.36 -3.26 27.71
C ASN A 806 -13.24 -3.17 28.97
N ALA A 807 -12.75 -3.67 30.11
CA ALA A 807 -13.43 -3.57 31.39
C ALA A 807 -13.51 -2.12 31.89
N ILE A 808 -12.42 -1.35 31.78
CA ILE A 808 -12.39 0.06 32.19
C ILE A 808 -13.35 0.90 31.35
N LYS A 809 -13.37 0.72 30.03
CA LYS A 809 -14.31 1.44 29.15
C LYS A 809 -15.76 1.18 29.52
N ALA A 810 -16.12 -0.05 29.86
CA ALA A 810 -17.47 -0.37 30.35
C ALA A 810 -17.80 0.34 31.68
N ILE A 811 -16.85 0.38 32.62
CA ILE A 811 -17.03 1.09 33.91
C ILE A 811 -17.17 2.60 33.68
N GLN A 812 -16.29 3.20 32.87
CA GLN A 812 -16.32 4.62 32.55
C GLN A 812 -17.62 5.03 31.85
N HIS A 813 -18.10 4.21 30.91
CA HIS A 813 -19.39 4.44 30.29
C HIS A 813 -20.54 4.38 31.32
N SER A 814 -20.49 3.46 32.28
CA SER A 814 -21.48 3.38 33.37
C SER A 814 -21.51 4.64 34.22
N ILE A 815 -20.33 5.14 34.59
CA ILE A 815 -20.19 6.40 35.34
C ILE A 815 -20.82 7.53 34.53
N SER A 816 -20.56 7.60 33.22
CA SER A 816 -21.15 8.60 32.33
C SER A 816 -22.67 8.51 32.25
N LEU A 817 -23.25 7.30 32.22
CA LEU A 817 -24.69 7.10 32.23
C LEU A 817 -25.34 7.60 33.54
N LEU A 818 -24.73 7.28 34.69
CA LEU A 818 -25.19 7.72 36.01
C LEU A 818 -25.09 9.24 36.17
N ASP A 819 -23.95 9.81 35.78
CA ASP A 819 -23.72 11.26 35.80
C ASP A 819 -24.69 11.99 34.86
N GLY A 820 -24.98 11.39 33.70
CA GLY A 820 -25.97 11.89 32.75
C GLY A 820 -27.39 11.92 33.31
N ILE A 821 -27.78 10.98 34.18
CA ILE A 821 -29.10 11.02 34.84
C ILE A 821 -29.16 12.13 35.89
N LEU A 822 -28.12 12.25 36.74
CA LEU A 822 -28.04 13.30 37.74
C LEU A 822 -28.10 14.69 37.10
N SER A 823 -27.30 14.89 36.04
CA SER A 823 -27.23 16.13 35.29
C SER A 823 -28.59 16.49 34.67
N ARG A 824 -29.23 15.56 33.95
CA ARG A 824 -30.54 15.78 33.31
C ARG A 824 -31.64 16.11 34.33
N GLN A 825 -31.68 15.41 35.46
CA GLN A 825 -32.70 15.66 36.47
C GLN A 825 -32.51 17.04 37.14
N SER A 826 -31.27 17.46 37.35
CA SER A 826 -30.96 18.80 37.90
C SER A 826 -31.38 19.92 36.95
N ALA A 827 -31.11 19.77 35.65
CA ALA A 827 -31.52 20.70 34.61
C ALA A 827 -33.05 20.79 34.47
N ILE A 828 -33.73 19.64 34.46
CA ILE A 828 -35.20 19.56 34.31
C ILE A 828 -35.93 20.15 35.53
N HIS A 829 -35.37 20.11 36.74
CA HIS A 829 -35.99 20.80 37.90
C HIS A 829 -35.97 22.32 37.79
N GLN A 830 -35.04 22.91 37.02
CA GLN A 830 -34.94 24.35 36.80
C GLN A 830 -35.76 24.84 35.59
N GLU A 831 -36.31 23.92 34.79
CA GLU A 831 -37.05 24.24 33.56
C GLU A 831 -38.54 24.52 33.75
N THR A 832 -39.07 25.41 32.91
CA THR A 832 -40.51 25.72 32.82
C THR A 832 -41.31 24.56 32.23
N ILE A 833 -42.61 24.48 32.56
CA ILE A 833 -43.52 23.44 32.05
C ILE A 833 -43.56 23.42 30.52
N ASP A 834 -43.49 24.59 29.88
CA ASP A 834 -43.51 24.70 28.42
C ASP A 834 -42.21 24.19 27.78
N SER A 835 -41.05 24.40 28.42
CA SER A 835 -39.77 23.80 28.01
C SER A 835 -39.82 22.27 28.07
N LYS A 836 -40.36 21.71 29.17
CA LYS A 836 -40.50 20.26 29.32
C LYS A 836 -41.40 19.64 28.25
N ARG A 837 -42.52 20.28 27.93
CA ARG A 837 -43.42 19.85 26.84
C ARG A 837 -42.72 19.88 25.48
N ALA A 838 -41.95 20.93 25.20
CA ALA A 838 -41.20 21.04 23.95
C ALA A 838 -40.09 19.97 23.84
N LYS A 839 -39.32 19.73 24.91
CA LYS A 839 -38.30 18.67 24.96
C LYS A 839 -38.92 17.28 24.80
N LYS A 840 -40.08 17.03 25.41
CA LYS A 840 -40.81 15.76 25.27
C LYS A 840 -41.28 15.53 23.84
N ALA A 841 -41.95 16.52 23.24
CA ALA A 841 -42.41 16.43 21.86
C ALA A 841 -41.24 16.16 20.90
N PHE A 842 -40.11 16.82 21.12
CA PHE A 842 -38.88 16.57 20.38
C PHE A 842 -38.34 15.14 20.59
N ALA A 843 -38.25 14.66 21.83
CA ALA A 843 -37.76 13.31 22.11
C ALA A 843 -38.64 12.23 21.46
N SER A 844 -39.97 12.39 21.48
CA SER A 844 -40.90 11.49 20.81
C SER A 844 -40.74 11.50 19.28
N ASP A 845 -40.50 12.66 18.68
CA ASP A 845 -40.20 12.82 17.24
C ASP A 845 -38.86 12.19 16.84
N LYS A 846 -37.84 12.28 17.70
CA LYS A 846 -36.56 11.62 17.47
C LYS A 846 -36.64 10.10 17.61
N LEU A 847 -37.48 9.59 18.52
CA LEU A 847 -37.76 8.15 18.62
C LEU A 847 -38.38 7.59 17.34
N SER A 848 -39.37 8.27 16.74
CA SER A 848 -39.94 7.83 15.46
C SER A 848 -38.92 7.92 14.32
N SER A 849 -38.08 8.96 14.31
CA SER A 849 -36.98 9.11 13.35
C SER A 849 -35.96 7.96 13.46
N LEU A 850 -35.57 7.57 14.67
CA LEU A 850 -34.67 6.43 14.91
C LEU A 850 -35.27 5.11 14.44
N SER A 851 -36.56 4.88 14.66
CA SER A 851 -37.24 3.68 14.13
C SER A 851 -37.29 3.66 12.60
N SER A 852 -37.39 4.83 11.95
CA SER A 852 -37.26 4.93 10.49
C SER A 852 -35.85 4.57 10.03
N ILE A 853 -34.82 5.08 10.70
CA ILE A 853 -33.42 4.75 10.39
C ILE A 853 -33.14 3.25 10.59
N GLU A 854 -33.66 2.67 11.67
CA GLU A 854 -33.56 1.23 11.95
C GLU A 854 -34.19 0.40 10.83
N SER A 855 -35.38 0.80 10.35
CA SER A 855 -36.02 0.16 9.20
C SER A 855 -35.18 0.31 7.93
N SER A 856 -34.57 1.48 7.68
CA SER A 856 -33.68 1.70 6.54
C SER A 856 -32.43 0.82 6.62
N LEU A 857 -31.80 0.72 7.79
CA LEU A 857 -30.63 -0.13 8.05
C LEU A 857 -30.97 -1.62 7.86
N ASN A 858 -32.15 -2.05 8.32
CA ASN A 858 -32.62 -3.43 8.16
C ASN A 858 -33.02 -3.77 6.72
N SER A 859 -33.44 -2.77 5.94
CA SER A 859 -33.79 -2.94 4.52
C SER A 859 -32.59 -3.06 3.58
N LEU A 860 -31.38 -2.75 4.05
CA LEU A 860 -30.17 -2.95 3.25
C LEU A 860 -29.94 -4.46 3.05
N PRO A 861 -29.59 -4.88 1.81
CA PRO A 861 -29.36 -6.28 1.51
C PRO A 861 -28.28 -6.84 2.45
N SER A 862 -28.57 -7.98 3.07
CA SER A 862 -27.52 -8.82 3.64
C SER A 862 -26.66 -9.30 2.47
N SER A 863 -25.35 -9.20 2.60
CA SER A 863 -24.33 -9.56 1.60
C SER A 863 -24.31 -11.05 1.19
N SER A 864 -25.38 -11.80 1.46
CA SER A 864 -25.53 -13.24 1.24
C SER A 864 -26.71 -13.61 0.32
N SER A 865 -27.21 -12.66 -0.49
CA SER A 865 -28.29 -12.91 -1.47
C SER A 865 -27.81 -12.89 -2.92
#